data_AF-A0AAU8JW89-F1
#
_entry.id   AF-A0AAU8JW89-F1
#
_cell.length_a   1.000
_cell.length_b   1.000
_cell.length_c   1.000
_cell.angle_alpha   90.00
_cell.angle_beta   90.00
_cell.angle_gamma   90.00
#
_symmetry.space_group_name_H-M   'P 1'
#
loop_
_entity.id
_entity.type
_entity.pdbx_description
1 polymer ?
#
loop_
_entity_poly.entity_id
_entity_poly.type
_entity_poly.pdbx_seq_one_letter_code
_entity_poly.pdbx_strand_id
1 'polypeptide(L)'
;MTEPRWLSQPFPPEGASAAEGIRNQLGRPELDLLTILVRESAQNSWDARLEGSPEPVDYRIDLGTVGPAHVREWRELLLGGAPMSVHLPLRESLMRGVVRVVAISDRGTRGLGGPTRADDAIGDDRDFVSFIRNIGEPRNTALGGGTYGFGKGIFYLLSRCGTILVHTRCRTDEGGYETRLIGCALWKSYVASGPNGERRYTGRHWWGDASGPVVEPLVGAEAEATARRLGLKPFGPAETGTTIVVVDPSLEDLEPAAAADYLAETVTWHLWPKMIATGTGQSAMRFTVGCDGRDHPVPDPRQTRPLDMFVAAYEAMLGPNGKDIGCRKPKKHLGRLGLVTRIIPPLEPSRASRLLGMEDLVHHVCLMRPAELVVTYHPGPKPPSVNQGYAGVFRGDPDMDDAYARAEPPTHDAWHPQSLDYPDSTFVRTTFRRIQEQIDGLLALGGTARPGAAKVALGAASSLFAGLVGGAWGIGGATDYRRPGSTATPSSRASEVAEHELLEPVDSGHPSTRTGFTTTHPASGESGSGSDSADAGAAHGHGIAAPGGGSIRRRPRVQYLGDPYYDDGSDTTVLVQEFMLPVPGRQRVRVDLAVTLSGGGGRESDPPLDAQMPELVGWQDATGRLHTDPSFEIDGSDVVWRAVVRPAPDTMTEIDIKVEAVKAQ
;
A
#
# COMPACT_ATOMS: atom_id res chain seq x y z
N MET A 1 -30.24 1.15 40.75
CA MET A 1 -30.23 0.65 39.37
C MET A 1 -31.26 1.42 38.60
N THR A 2 -30.83 2.52 37.99
CA THR A 2 -31.65 3.20 36.98
C THR A 2 -31.77 2.30 35.77
N GLU A 3 -32.96 2.14 35.20
CA GLU A 3 -33.14 1.43 33.94
C GLU A 3 -32.80 2.38 32.78
N PRO A 4 -31.73 2.14 31.99
CA PRO A 4 -31.33 3.03 30.92
C PRO A 4 -32.32 3.00 29.76
N ARG A 5 -32.62 4.16 29.19
CA ARG A 5 -33.64 4.31 28.13
C ARG A 5 -33.23 5.34 27.09
N TRP A 6 -33.77 5.18 25.88
CA TRP A 6 -33.56 6.16 24.79
C TRP A 6 -34.38 7.43 24.99
N LEU A 7 -33.78 8.58 24.68
CA LEU A 7 -34.44 9.87 24.49
C LEU A 7 -33.99 10.50 23.16
N SER A 8 -34.94 10.93 22.35
CA SER A 8 -34.67 11.75 21.15
C SER A 8 -34.55 13.22 21.52
N GLN A 9 -33.49 13.90 21.07
CA GLN A 9 -33.30 15.32 21.33
C GLN A 9 -34.27 16.17 20.49
N PRO A 10 -35.20 16.94 21.10
CA PRO A 10 -35.99 17.92 20.39
C PRO A 10 -35.09 19.07 19.92
N PHE A 11 -35.52 19.83 18.91
CA PHE A 11 -34.88 21.13 18.67
C PHE A 11 -35.10 22.04 19.90
N PRO A 12 -34.05 22.66 20.46
CA PRO A 12 -34.20 23.68 21.50
C PRO A 12 -34.77 24.97 20.89
N PRO A 13 -35.40 25.85 21.69
CA PRO A 13 -35.97 27.12 21.20
C PRO A 13 -34.98 28.01 20.43
N GLU A 14 -33.69 27.94 20.79
CA GLU A 14 -32.59 28.72 20.22
C GLU A 14 -32.06 28.12 18.89
N GLY A 15 -32.49 26.90 18.55
CA GLY A 15 -31.99 26.13 17.40
C GLY A 15 -30.78 25.25 17.73
N ALA A 16 -30.56 24.21 16.90
CA ALA A 16 -29.43 23.30 17.03
C ALA A 16 -29.09 22.63 15.68
N SER A 17 -27.86 22.11 15.55
CA SER A 17 -27.43 21.37 14.37
C SER A 17 -28.12 20.01 14.24
N ALA A 18 -28.87 19.82 13.16
CA ALA A 18 -29.49 18.54 12.81
C ALA A 18 -28.44 17.45 12.54
N ALA A 19 -28.75 16.20 12.91
CA ALA A 19 -27.88 15.05 12.65
C ALA A 19 -27.66 14.79 11.15
N GLU A 20 -28.59 15.20 10.29
CA GLU A 20 -28.44 15.15 8.83
C GLU A 20 -27.31 16.04 8.31
N GLY A 21 -27.01 17.16 8.98
CA GLY A 21 -25.85 17.99 8.62
C GLY A 21 -24.55 17.20 8.75
N ILE A 22 -24.38 16.49 9.87
CA ILE A 22 -23.24 15.61 10.11
C ILE A 22 -23.18 14.50 9.06
N ARG A 23 -24.32 13.82 8.77
CA ARG A 23 -24.38 12.73 7.78
C ARG A 23 -24.20 13.18 6.31
N ASN A 24 -24.46 14.45 5.98
CA ASN A 24 -24.36 14.98 4.62
C ASN A 24 -23.04 15.73 4.35
N GLN A 25 -22.35 16.23 5.38
CA GLN A 25 -21.03 16.88 5.27
C GLN A 25 -19.91 15.96 4.78
N LEU A 26 -20.16 14.66 4.69
CA LEU A 26 -19.16 13.63 4.39
C LEU A 26 -19.01 13.32 2.88
N GLY A 27 -19.86 13.88 2.02
CA GLY A 27 -19.78 13.72 0.57
C GLY A 27 -19.74 12.26 0.10
N ARG A 28 -18.87 11.97 -0.87
CA ARG A 28 -18.35 10.63 -1.16
C ARG A 28 -16.82 10.72 -1.02
N PRO A 29 -16.21 10.15 0.02
CA PRO A 29 -14.76 10.15 0.16
C PRO A 29 -14.09 9.30 -0.94
N GLU A 30 -12.82 9.57 -1.23
CA GLU A 30 -11.99 8.71 -2.10
C GLU A 30 -11.58 7.42 -1.39
N LEU A 31 -11.31 7.51 -0.07
CA LEU A 31 -11.12 6.36 0.81
C LEU A 31 -12.45 5.73 1.23
N ASP A 32 -12.42 4.41 1.45
CA ASP A 32 -13.55 3.65 1.95
C ASP A 32 -13.83 3.87 3.46
N LEU A 33 -15.00 3.47 3.94
CA LEU A 33 -15.43 3.75 5.33
C LEU A 33 -14.64 2.94 6.37
N LEU A 34 -14.16 1.74 6.04
CA LEU A 34 -13.32 0.93 6.93
C LEU A 34 -11.91 1.54 7.04
N THR A 35 -11.38 2.08 5.94
CA THR A 35 -10.11 2.82 5.94
C THR A 35 -10.19 4.10 6.76
N ILE A 36 -11.25 4.91 6.58
CA ILE A 36 -11.46 6.11 7.40
C ILE A 36 -11.62 5.72 8.88
N LEU A 37 -12.37 4.66 9.19
CA LEU A 37 -12.54 4.17 10.57
C LEU A 37 -11.20 3.89 11.24
N VAL A 38 -10.31 3.14 10.59
CA VAL A 38 -8.98 2.80 11.11
C VAL A 38 -8.19 4.07 11.44
N ARG A 39 -8.10 5.00 10.49
CA ARG A 39 -7.30 6.23 10.61
C ARG A 39 -7.81 7.13 11.74
N GLU A 40 -9.10 7.44 11.71
CA GLU A 40 -9.73 8.34 12.68
C GLU A 40 -9.73 7.77 14.10
N SER A 41 -10.05 6.48 14.25
CA SER A 41 -10.10 5.88 15.59
C SER A 41 -8.71 5.68 16.18
N ALA A 42 -7.71 5.26 15.39
CA ALA A 42 -6.33 5.14 15.87
C ALA A 42 -5.72 6.51 16.22
N GLN A 43 -6.00 7.56 15.44
CA GLN A 43 -5.60 8.93 15.79
C GLN A 43 -6.24 9.37 17.11
N ASN A 44 -7.56 9.16 17.29
CA ASN A 44 -8.22 9.47 18.57
C ASN A 44 -7.60 8.70 19.75
N SER A 45 -7.17 7.45 19.56
CA SER A 45 -6.46 6.67 20.59
C SER A 45 -5.06 7.23 20.89
N TRP A 46 -4.32 7.68 19.87
CA TRP A 46 -3.00 8.29 20.02
C TRP A 46 -3.04 9.67 20.70
N ASP A 47 -4.05 10.48 20.39
CA ASP A 47 -4.33 11.77 21.05
C ASP A 47 -4.80 11.58 22.52
N ALA A 48 -5.40 10.42 22.82
CA ALA A 48 -5.83 10.05 24.16
C ALA A 48 -4.73 9.38 25.01
N ARG A 49 -3.55 9.06 24.47
CA ARG A 49 -2.49 8.33 25.19
C ARG A 49 -2.12 8.95 26.55
N LEU A 50 -1.67 8.13 27.49
CA LEU A 50 -1.11 8.59 28.76
C LEU A 50 0.30 9.17 28.52
N GLU A 51 0.45 10.48 28.63
CA GLU A 51 1.76 11.14 28.47
C GLU A 51 2.76 10.66 29.53
N GLY A 52 4.01 10.42 29.12
CA GLY A 52 5.05 9.87 29.99
C GLY A 52 4.92 8.37 30.33
N SER A 53 3.89 7.67 29.83
CA SER A 53 3.82 6.21 29.92
C SER A 53 4.92 5.56 29.07
N PRO A 54 5.69 4.59 29.60
CA PRO A 54 6.57 3.75 28.78
C PRO A 54 5.80 2.64 28.06
N GLU A 55 4.62 2.25 28.56
CA GLU A 55 3.76 1.26 27.90
C GLU A 55 3.09 1.89 26.66
N PRO A 56 3.06 1.18 25.52
CA PRO A 56 2.38 1.63 24.31
C PRO A 56 0.86 1.57 24.47
N VAL A 57 0.16 2.32 23.62
CA VAL A 57 -1.30 2.23 23.51
C VAL A 57 -1.66 0.91 22.82
N ASP A 58 -2.46 0.08 23.48
CA ASP A 58 -3.07 -1.11 22.87
C ASP A 58 -4.33 -0.68 22.13
N TYR A 59 -4.35 -0.84 20.80
CA TYR A 59 -5.49 -0.59 19.94
C TYR A 59 -5.99 -1.90 19.34
N ARG A 60 -7.29 -2.20 19.48
CA ARG A 60 -7.90 -3.44 19.00
C ARG A 60 -9.22 -3.21 18.28
N ILE A 61 -9.40 -3.87 17.14
CA ILE A 61 -10.66 -3.96 16.39
C ILE A 61 -11.17 -5.39 16.47
N ASP A 62 -12.32 -5.62 17.10
CA ASP A 62 -13.01 -6.91 17.14
C ASP A 62 -14.30 -6.86 16.32
N LEU A 63 -14.36 -7.67 15.27
CA LEU A 63 -15.58 -7.94 14.51
C LEU A 63 -16.27 -9.16 15.12
N GLY A 64 -17.59 -9.18 15.11
CA GLY A 64 -18.31 -10.41 15.42
C GLY A 64 -19.78 -10.21 15.71
N THR A 65 -20.30 -11.10 16.53
CA THR A 65 -21.73 -11.22 16.80
C THR A 65 -22.02 -11.21 18.30
N VAL A 66 -23.14 -10.59 18.70
CA VAL A 66 -23.59 -10.60 20.10
C VAL A 66 -23.92 -12.04 20.49
N GLY A 67 -23.16 -12.57 21.44
CA GLY A 67 -23.28 -13.96 21.87
C GLY A 67 -24.69 -14.33 22.37
N PRO A 68 -25.13 -15.60 22.22
CA PRO A 68 -26.47 -16.04 22.63
C PRO A 68 -26.80 -15.76 24.12
N ALA A 69 -25.78 -15.69 24.98
CA ALA A 69 -25.92 -15.38 26.41
C ALA A 69 -26.23 -13.90 26.72
N HIS A 70 -26.10 -12.99 25.75
CA HIS A 70 -26.28 -11.54 25.91
C HIS A 70 -27.33 -10.94 24.97
N VAL A 71 -27.74 -11.66 23.92
CA VAL A 71 -28.64 -11.12 22.87
C VAL A 71 -30.03 -10.75 23.42
N ARG A 72 -30.49 -11.39 24.50
CA ARG A 72 -31.75 -11.04 25.16
C ARG A 72 -31.63 -9.69 25.86
N GLU A 73 -30.55 -9.50 26.62
CA GLU A 73 -30.23 -8.30 27.37
C GLU A 73 -29.99 -7.12 26.43
N TRP A 74 -29.32 -7.34 25.30
CA TRP A 74 -29.20 -6.35 24.21
C TRP A 74 -30.58 -5.88 23.70
N ARG A 75 -31.48 -6.82 23.40
CA ARG A 75 -32.83 -6.48 22.91
C ARG A 75 -33.68 -5.80 23.99
N GLU A 76 -33.62 -6.27 25.22
CA GLU A 76 -34.35 -5.69 26.36
C GLU A 76 -33.89 -4.25 26.62
N LEU A 77 -32.59 -4.05 26.82
CA LEU A 77 -32.00 -2.77 27.19
C LEU A 77 -32.03 -1.74 26.06
N LEU A 78 -31.67 -2.12 24.84
CA LEU A 78 -31.55 -1.18 23.72
C LEU A 78 -32.87 -0.94 22.96
N LEU A 79 -33.92 -1.74 23.19
CA LEU A 79 -35.27 -1.44 22.71
C LEU A 79 -36.12 -0.69 23.76
N GLY A 80 -35.64 -0.58 25.00
CA GLY A 80 -36.24 0.19 26.08
C GLY A 80 -36.31 1.69 25.75
N GLY A 81 -37.52 2.20 25.52
CA GLY A 81 -37.75 3.59 25.10
C GLY A 81 -37.30 3.92 23.67
N ALA A 82 -36.80 2.94 22.90
CA ALA A 82 -36.29 3.18 21.55
C ALA A 82 -37.39 3.76 20.63
N PRO A 83 -37.08 4.80 19.81
CA PRO A 83 -38.02 5.36 18.85
C PRO A 83 -38.59 4.32 17.87
N MET A 84 -39.69 4.67 17.19
CA MET A 84 -40.22 3.86 16.09
C MET A 84 -39.20 3.76 14.95
N SER A 85 -39.19 2.64 14.22
CA SER A 85 -38.16 2.34 13.20
C SER A 85 -38.03 3.42 12.11
N VAL A 86 -39.13 4.09 11.77
CA VAL A 86 -39.17 5.23 10.83
C VAL A 86 -38.32 6.43 11.29
N HIS A 87 -38.09 6.58 12.60
CA HIS A 87 -37.26 7.63 13.20
C HIS A 87 -35.87 7.13 13.63
N LEU A 88 -35.74 5.86 14.00
CA LEU A 88 -34.45 5.20 14.26
C LEU A 88 -34.59 3.69 14.00
N PRO A 89 -33.97 3.11 12.93
CA PRO A 89 -34.17 1.71 12.55
C PRO A 89 -33.43 0.69 13.43
N LEU A 90 -32.98 1.08 14.63
CA LEU A 90 -32.34 0.21 15.62
C LEU A 90 -33.16 -1.06 15.92
N ARG A 91 -34.49 -0.95 15.96
CA ARG A 91 -35.39 -2.10 16.18
C ARG A 91 -35.31 -3.14 15.07
N GLU A 92 -35.09 -2.72 13.82
CA GLU A 92 -34.93 -3.64 12.70
C GLU A 92 -33.60 -4.38 12.83
N SER A 93 -32.49 -3.66 13.00
CA SER A 93 -31.16 -4.25 13.20
C SER A 93 -31.08 -5.25 14.37
N LEU A 94 -31.69 -4.94 15.53
CA LEU A 94 -31.66 -5.84 16.69
C LEU A 94 -32.58 -7.07 16.57
N MET A 95 -33.57 -7.04 15.66
CA MET A 95 -34.56 -8.12 15.49
C MET A 95 -34.37 -8.94 14.21
N ARG A 96 -33.55 -8.49 13.25
CA ARG A 96 -33.33 -9.14 11.94
C ARG A 96 -32.63 -10.51 12.00
N GLY A 97 -32.19 -10.94 13.19
CA GLY A 97 -31.54 -12.23 13.42
C GLY A 97 -30.38 -12.07 14.39
N VAL A 98 -29.17 -12.35 13.91
CA VAL A 98 -27.92 -12.17 14.67
C VAL A 98 -27.53 -10.70 14.67
N VAL A 99 -27.26 -10.14 15.86
CA VAL A 99 -26.78 -8.76 16.00
C VAL A 99 -25.28 -8.74 15.74
N ARG A 100 -24.86 -8.15 14.61
CA ARG A 100 -23.45 -7.93 14.27
C ARG A 100 -22.93 -6.67 14.95
N VAL A 101 -21.66 -6.68 15.34
CA VAL A 101 -20.96 -5.55 15.95
C VAL A 101 -19.53 -5.44 15.43
N VAL A 102 -18.99 -4.21 15.42
CA VAL A 102 -17.54 -3.96 15.43
C VAL A 102 -17.24 -3.19 16.71
N ALA A 103 -16.34 -3.71 17.54
CA ALA A 103 -15.83 -3.03 18.72
C ALA A 103 -14.42 -2.49 18.42
N ILE A 104 -14.26 -1.17 18.49
CA ILE A 104 -12.96 -0.50 18.41
C ILE A 104 -12.58 -0.11 19.83
N SER A 105 -11.40 -0.48 20.30
CA SER A 105 -11.01 -0.31 21.69
C SER A 105 -9.55 0.10 21.84
N ASP A 106 -9.31 0.98 22.80
CA ASP A 106 -7.99 1.49 23.18
C ASP A 106 -7.73 1.27 24.68
N ARG A 107 -6.49 0.95 25.06
CA ARG A 107 -6.02 0.85 26.46
C ARG A 107 -4.66 1.53 26.61
N GLY A 108 -4.36 1.99 27.82
CA GLY A 108 -3.19 2.86 28.06
C GLY A 108 -3.42 4.33 27.67
N THR A 109 -4.69 4.72 27.56
CA THR A 109 -5.13 6.09 27.26
C THR A 109 -5.86 6.69 28.47
N ARG A 110 -6.21 7.97 28.39
CA ARG A 110 -6.88 8.74 29.45
C ARG A 110 -8.36 8.37 29.63
N GLY A 111 -8.97 7.68 28.66
CA GLY A 111 -10.43 7.49 28.59
C GLY A 111 -11.17 8.79 28.27
N LEU A 112 -12.50 8.80 28.38
CA LEU A 112 -13.31 10.02 28.20
C LEU A 112 -13.60 10.69 29.55
N GLY A 113 -12.61 11.46 30.01
CA GLY A 113 -12.64 12.27 31.23
C GLY A 113 -13.52 13.53 31.16
N GLY A 114 -13.33 14.42 32.11
CA GLY A 114 -14.03 15.69 32.22
C GLY A 114 -15.54 15.60 32.51
N PRO A 115 -16.25 16.74 32.45
CA PRO A 115 -17.69 16.83 32.64
C PRO A 115 -18.49 16.03 31.59
N THR A 116 -19.67 15.52 31.96
CA THR A 116 -20.59 14.81 31.04
C THR A 116 -21.58 15.75 30.34
N ARG A 117 -21.62 17.00 30.81
CA ARG A 117 -22.57 18.07 30.48
C ARG A 117 -21.87 19.23 29.80
N ALA A 118 -22.44 19.70 28.69
CA ALA A 118 -21.82 20.75 27.88
C ALA A 118 -21.93 22.15 28.52
N ASP A 119 -22.96 22.36 29.35
CA ASP A 119 -23.17 23.53 30.19
C ASP A 119 -22.16 23.66 31.34
N ASP A 120 -21.60 22.55 31.81
CA ASP A 120 -20.60 22.49 32.89
C ASP A 120 -19.15 22.39 32.38
N ALA A 121 -18.94 22.34 31.07
CA ALA A 121 -17.65 22.07 30.44
C ALA A 121 -16.72 23.31 30.45
N ILE A 122 -16.14 23.62 31.62
CA ILE A 122 -15.18 24.71 31.86
C ILE A 122 -13.79 24.13 32.16
N GLY A 123 -12.73 24.71 31.60
CA GLY A 123 -11.35 24.19 31.70
C GLY A 123 -10.92 23.40 30.46
N ASP A 124 -9.85 22.61 30.56
CA ASP A 124 -9.25 21.92 29.39
C ASP A 124 -9.63 20.43 29.29
N ASP A 125 -9.97 19.75 30.40
CA ASP A 125 -10.50 18.38 30.36
C ASP A 125 -12.00 18.40 29.99
N ARG A 126 -12.27 18.12 28.71
CA ARG A 126 -13.62 18.03 28.15
C ARG A 126 -13.83 16.78 27.31
N ASP A 127 -13.01 15.74 27.50
CA ASP A 127 -12.95 14.62 26.54
C ASP A 127 -14.31 13.95 26.30
N PHE A 128 -15.11 13.74 27.36
CA PHE A 128 -16.46 13.21 27.23
C PHE A 128 -17.38 14.12 26.41
N VAL A 129 -17.51 15.40 26.77
CA VAL A 129 -18.37 16.36 26.05
C VAL A 129 -17.90 16.53 24.60
N SER A 130 -16.59 16.69 24.38
CA SER A 130 -15.99 16.79 23.05
C SER A 130 -16.16 15.53 22.21
N PHE A 131 -16.32 14.35 22.81
CA PHE A 131 -16.56 13.09 22.07
C PHE A 131 -18.04 12.78 21.85
N ILE A 132 -18.85 12.91 22.90
CA ILE A 132 -20.24 12.48 22.93
C ILE A 132 -21.20 13.59 22.52
N ARG A 133 -21.05 14.82 23.04
CA ARG A 133 -22.05 15.89 22.89
C ARG A 133 -21.78 16.76 21.67
N ASN A 134 -20.53 17.19 21.50
CA ASN A 134 -20.11 18.21 20.52
C ASN A 134 -19.76 17.61 19.14
N ILE A 135 -20.45 16.53 18.76
CA ILE A 135 -20.27 15.89 17.45
C ILE A 135 -20.68 16.89 16.36
N GLY A 136 -19.74 17.19 15.47
CA GLY A 136 -19.86 18.20 14.41
C GLY A 136 -19.18 19.54 14.69
N GLU A 137 -18.57 19.73 15.87
CA GLU A 137 -17.72 20.90 16.16
C GLU A 137 -16.24 20.63 15.80
N PRO A 138 -15.51 21.60 15.22
CA PRO A 138 -14.07 21.49 15.02
C PRO A 138 -13.29 21.41 16.35
N ARG A 139 -12.18 20.64 16.39
CA ARG A 139 -11.26 20.70 17.53
C ARG A 139 -10.35 21.93 17.46
N ASN A 140 -10.18 22.61 18.59
CA ASN A 140 -9.22 23.70 18.77
C ASN A 140 -7.97 23.23 19.56
N THR A 141 -7.33 22.14 19.12
CA THR A 141 -6.14 21.58 19.79
C THR A 141 -4.91 21.72 18.87
N ALA A 142 -3.86 22.41 19.33
CA ALA A 142 -2.72 22.86 18.51
C ALA A 142 -1.79 21.75 17.94
N LEU A 143 -2.17 20.47 18.11
CA LEU A 143 -1.47 19.28 17.58
C LEU A 143 -2.46 18.18 17.14
N GLY A 144 -3.77 18.45 17.11
CA GLY A 144 -4.81 17.45 16.85
C GLY A 144 -5.59 17.78 15.57
N GLY A 145 -5.25 17.13 14.46
CA GLY A 145 -5.67 17.52 13.11
C GLY A 145 -7.19 17.54 12.79
N GLY A 146 -8.06 17.10 13.69
CA GLY A 146 -9.50 16.90 13.44
C GLY A 146 -10.30 18.17 13.19
N THR A 147 -10.26 18.68 11.95
CA THR A 147 -10.77 20.01 11.58
C THR A 147 -12.18 19.97 10.93
N TYR A 148 -12.61 18.84 10.36
CA TYR A 148 -13.77 18.80 9.45
C TYR A 148 -14.77 17.63 9.64
N GLY A 149 -15.01 17.19 10.87
CA GLY A 149 -16.24 16.43 11.22
C GLY A 149 -16.30 14.94 10.87
N PHE A 150 -15.37 14.38 10.08
CA PHE A 150 -15.30 12.93 9.83
C PHE A 150 -15.03 12.12 11.11
N GLY A 151 -14.07 12.57 11.93
CA GLY A 151 -13.41 11.69 12.91
C GLY A 151 -14.27 11.02 13.97
N LYS A 152 -15.37 11.64 14.40
CA LYS A 152 -16.34 11.02 15.33
C LYS A 152 -17.63 10.63 14.61
N GLY A 153 -17.88 11.16 13.42
CA GLY A 153 -19.00 10.81 12.57
C GLY A 153 -18.91 9.37 12.03
N ILE A 154 -17.70 8.90 11.73
CA ILE A 154 -17.47 7.62 11.03
C ILE A 154 -18.15 6.41 11.68
N PHE A 155 -18.15 6.31 13.01
CA PHE A 155 -18.81 5.21 13.73
C PHE A 155 -20.32 5.14 13.46
N TYR A 156 -20.98 6.29 13.29
CA TYR A 156 -22.42 6.39 12.99
C TYR A 156 -22.77 6.16 11.51
N LEU A 157 -21.80 6.30 10.62
CA LEU A 157 -21.94 6.00 9.19
C LEU A 157 -21.76 4.52 8.93
N LEU A 158 -20.78 3.92 9.61
CA LEU A 158 -20.53 2.50 9.58
C LEU A 158 -21.74 1.72 10.14
N SER A 159 -22.39 2.22 11.19
CA SER A 159 -23.64 1.63 11.69
C SER A 159 -24.80 1.82 10.70
N ARG A 160 -25.38 0.71 10.22
CA ARG A 160 -26.57 0.71 9.36
C ARG A 160 -27.80 1.31 10.06
N CYS A 161 -27.87 1.21 11.39
CA CYS A 161 -28.88 1.85 12.23
C CYS A 161 -28.42 3.17 12.87
N GLY A 162 -27.27 3.70 12.47
CA GLY A 162 -26.71 4.93 13.01
C GLY A 162 -26.45 4.92 14.52
N THR A 163 -26.27 3.75 15.13
CA THR A 163 -26.22 3.55 16.59
C THR A 163 -24.88 2.98 17.05
N ILE A 164 -24.33 3.55 18.13
CA ILE A 164 -23.11 3.09 18.79
C ILE A 164 -23.32 3.02 20.32
N LEU A 165 -22.53 2.18 20.99
CA LEU A 165 -22.33 2.22 22.44
C LEU A 165 -20.90 2.67 22.74
N VAL A 166 -20.71 3.48 23.77
CA VAL A 166 -19.40 3.93 24.24
C VAL A 166 -19.24 3.51 25.70
N HIS A 167 -18.30 2.60 25.93
CA HIS A 167 -17.88 2.10 27.24
C HIS A 167 -16.46 2.58 27.49
N THR A 168 -16.25 3.40 28.51
CA THR A 168 -14.98 4.09 28.74
C THR A 168 -14.66 4.12 30.23
N ARG A 169 -13.38 4.15 30.57
CA ARG A 169 -12.92 4.33 31.95
C ARG A 169 -11.79 5.34 31.99
N CYS A 170 -12.01 6.39 32.75
CA CYS A 170 -11.09 7.51 32.92
C CYS A 170 -10.64 7.62 34.38
N ARG A 171 -9.61 8.42 34.64
CA ARG A 171 -9.28 8.86 35.99
C ARG A 171 -10.23 9.99 36.42
N THR A 172 -10.46 10.12 37.72
CA THR A 172 -11.14 11.27 38.34
C THR A 172 -10.12 12.22 38.96
N ASP A 173 -10.50 13.48 39.16
CA ASP A 173 -9.66 14.48 39.83
C ASP A 173 -9.24 14.05 41.25
N GLU A 174 -10.08 13.25 41.90
CA GLU A 174 -9.82 12.66 43.23
C GLU A 174 -8.78 11.51 43.19
N GLY A 175 -8.18 11.22 42.04
CA GLY A 175 -7.20 10.15 41.85
C GLY A 175 -7.81 8.74 41.72
N GLY A 176 -9.14 8.64 41.71
CA GLY A 176 -9.88 7.41 41.49
C GLY A 176 -10.06 7.08 40.00
N TYR A 177 -10.97 6.15 39.73
CA TYR A 177 -11.37 5.77 38.37
C TYR A 177 -12.89 5.75 38.26
N GLU A 178 -13.41 6.25 37.14
CA GLU A 178 -14.84 6.20 36.83
C GLU A 178 -15.09 5.44 35.53
N THR A 179 -15.87 4.37 35.60
CA THR A 179 -16.40 3.67 34.43
C THR A 179 -17.67 4.37 33.96
N ARG A 180 -17.76 4.72 32.67
CA ARG A 180 -18.93 5.36 32.05
C ARG A 180 -19.45 4.50 30.89
N LEU A 181 -20.78 4.39 30.76
CA LEU A 181 -21.44 3.69 29.65
C LEU A 181 -22.60 4.53 29.10
N ILE A 182 -22.58 4.82 27.81
CA ILE A 182 -23.64 5.57 27.12
C ILE A 182 -23.89 5.02 25.72
N GLY A 183 -25.13 5.09 25.25
CA GLY A 183 -25.51 4.79 23.87
C GLY A 183 -25.84 6.08 23.12
N CYS A 184 -25.46 6.14 21.86
CA CYS A 184 -25.65 7.33 21.02
C CYS A 184 -26.15 6.89 19.65
N ALA A 185 -27.10 7.61 19.06
CA ALA A 185 -27.48 7.41 17.67
C ALA A 185 -27.71 8.70 16.91
N LEU A 186 -27.28 8.71 15.64
CA LEU A 186 -27.42 9.81 14.69
C LEU A 186 -28.16 9.34 13.44
N TRP A 187 -29.41 9.76 13.30
CA TRP A 187 -30.26 9.46 12.16
C TRP A 187 -30.75 10.74 11.46
N LYS A 188 -31.97 10.74 10.91
CA LYS A 188 -32.59 11.88 10.24
C LYS A 188 -33.36 12.78 11.21
N SER A 189 -33.45 14.07 10.91
CA SER A 189 -34.37 14.94 11.64
C SER A 189 -35.82 14.56 11.30
N TYR A 190 -36.73 14.69 12.26
CA TYR A 190 -38.13 14.26 12.07
C TYR A 190 -39.11 15.10 12.90
N VAL A 191 -40.40 14.98 12.58
CA VAL A 191 -41.50 15.51 13.39
C VAL A 191 -42.28 14.33 13.94
N ALA A 192 -42.67 14.40 15.21
CA ALA A 192 -43.57 13.43 15.83
C ALA A 192 -44.51 14.13 16.81
N SER A 193 -45.74 13.61 16.93
CA SER A 193 -46.73 14.07 17.91
C SER A 193 -46.30 13.67 19.32
N GLY A 194 -46.22 14.66 20.22
CA GLY A 194 -46.05 14.45 21.65
C GLY A 194 -47.26 14.93 22.45
N PRO A 195 -47.22 14.85 23.80
CA PRO A 195 -48.33 15.27 24.66
C PRO A 195 -48.77 16.74 24.47
N ASN A 196 -47.84 17.59 24.03
CA ASN A 196 -48.04 19.03 23.84
C ASN A 196 -48.18 19.41 22.35
N GLY A 197 -48.58 18.48 21.48
CA GLY A 197 -48.68 18.67 20.02
C GLY A 197 -47.46 18.16 19.25
N GLU A 198 -47.37 18.52 17.97
CA GLU A 198 -46.25 18.12 17.10
C GLU A 198 -44.94 18.79 17.55
N ARG A 199 -43.86 18.00 17.59
CA ARG A 199 -42.53 18.49 17.95
C ARG A 199 -41.49 18.01 16.95
N ARG A 200 -40.56 18.90 16.60
CA ARG A 200 -39.42 18.58 15.73
C ARG A 200 -38.24 18.07 16.56
N TYR A 201 -37.59 17.02 16.08
CA TYR A 201 -36.44 16.35 16.67
C TYR A 201 -35.22 16.44 15.76
N THR A 202 -34.03 16.60 16.35
CA THR A 202 -32.77 16.85 15.62
C THR A 202 -32.24 15.63 14.86
N GLY A 203 -32.74 14.43 15.17
CA GLY A 203 -32.17 13.15 14.72
C GLY A 203 -31.00 12.67 15.60
N ARG A 204 -30.69 13.36 16.70
CA ARG A 204 -29.77 12.90 17.75
C ARG A 204 -30.56 12.15 18.83
N HIS A 205 -30.07 10.99 19.23
CA HIS A 205 -30.68 10.13 20.26
C HIS A 205 -29.63 9.68 21.27
N TRP A 206 -30.03 9.60 22.54
CA TRP A 206 -29.16 9.26 23.66
C TRP A 206 -29.77 8.13 24.49
N TRP A 207 -28.97 7.18 24.94
CA TRP A 207 -29.37 6.07 25.81
C TRP A 207 -28.47 6.03 27.04
N GLY A 208 -29.06 5.98 28.22
CA GLY A 208 -28.37 6.10 29.50
C GLY A 208 -29.36 6.44 30.61
N ASP A 209 -28.90 7.11 31.66
CA ASP A 209 -29.78 7.59 32.73
C ASP A 209 -30.65 8.75 32.21
N ALA A 210 -31.96 8.50 32.08
CA ALA A 210 -32.95 9.45 31.60
C ALA A 210 -33.84 10.02 32.73
N SER A 211 -33.38 9.96 33.99
CA SER A 211 -34.08 10.55 35.14
C SER A 211 -33.95 12.07 35.22
N GLY A 212 -32.90 12.63 34.62
CA GLY A 212 -32.60 14.06 34.58
C GLY A 212 -33.18 14.82 33.37
N PRO A 213 -32.87 16.12 33.23
CA PRO A 213 -33.30 16.95 32.10
C PRO A 213 -32.60 16.61 30.78
N VAL A 214 -31.46 15.92 30.86
CA VAL A 214 -30.67 15.37 29.76
C VAL A 214 -30.33 13.92 30.08
N VAL A 215 -30.06 13.10 29.06
CA VAL A 215 -29.62 11.72 29.28
C VAL A 215 -28.13 11.71 29.62
N GLU A 216 -27.80 11.24 30.82
CA GLU A 216 -26.43 11.07 31.31
C GLU A 216 -25.89 9.65 31.02
N PRO A 217 -24.57 9.44 30.99
CA PRO A 217 -24.02 8.09 31.00
C PRO A 217 -24.43 7.36 32.30
N LEU A 218 -24.56 6.04 32.24
CA LEU A 218 -24.45 5.23 33.44
C LEU A 218 -23.01 5.36 33.98
N VAL A 219 -22.85 5.43 35.30
CA VAL A 219 -21.54 5.62 35.95
C VAL A 219 -21.23 4.52 36.97
N GLY A 220 -19.93 4.29 37.20
CA GLY A 220 -19.39 3.38 38.21
C GLY A 220 -19.98 1.97 38.15
N ALA A 221 -20.46 1.47 39.29
CA ALA A 221 -20.98 0.12 39.42
C ALA A 221 -22.21 -0.17 38.53
N GLU A 222 -23.05 0.84 38.21
CA GLU A 222 -24.19 0.65 37.31
C GLU A 222 -23.75 0.52 35.85
N ALA A 223 -22.73 1.27 35.44
CA ALA A 223 -22.08 1.12 34.14
C ALA A 223 -21.47 -0.27 34.00
N GLU A 224 -20.69 -0.73 34.99
CA GLU A 224 -20.02 -2.03 34.97
C GLU A 224 -21.01 -3.21 34.99
N ALA A 225 -22.07 -3.13 35.79
CA ALA A 225 -23.14 -4.13 35.80
C ALA A 225 -23.83 -4.22 34.43
N THR A 226 -24.09 -3.09 33.79
CA THR A 226 -24.76 -3.03 32.49
C THR A 226 -23.85 -3.47 31.35
N ALA A 227 -22.58 -3.06 31.36
CA ALA A 227 -21.56 -3.51 30.41
C ALA A 227 -21.39 -5.04 30.46
N ARG A 228 -21.34 -5.64 31.66
CA ARG A 228 -21.31 -7.10 31.84
C ARG A 228 -22.56 -7.80 31.29
N ARG A 229 -23.76 -7.25 31.51
CA ARG A 229 -25.02 -7.78 30.94
C ARG A 229 -24.99 -7.78 29.41
N LEU A 230 -24.44 -6.72 28.81
CA LEU A 230 -24.24 -6.59 27.36
C LEU A 230 -23.05 -7.41 26.81
N GLY A 231 -22.30 -8.12 27.66
CA GLY A 231 -21.14 -8.92 27.23
C GLY A 231 -19.93 -8.10 26.82
N LEU A 232 -19.84 -6.82 27.21
CA LEU A 232 -18.70 -5.97 26.92
C LEU A 232 -17.51 -6.36 27.82
N LYS A 233 -16.30 -6.34 27.26
CA LYS A 233 -15.06 -6.63 28.00
C LYS A 233 -14.91 -5.62 29.16
N PRO A 234 -14.81 -6.07 30.43
CA PRO A 234 -14.61 -5.19 31.57
C PRO A 234 -13.19 -4.62 31.55
N PHE A 235 -13.00 -3.48 32.22
CA PHE A 235 -11.67 -2.90 32.43
C PHE A 235 -10.93 -3.61 33.57
N GLY A 236 -9.62 -3.80 33.43
CA GLY A 236 -8.73 -4.25 34.51
C GLY A 236 -8.64 -3.25 35.68
N PRO A 237 -8.16 -3.63 36.88
CA PRO A 237 -8.31 -2.82 38.11
C PRO A 237 -7.83 -1.37 38.01
N ALA A 238 -6.70 -1.14 37.33
CA ALA A 238 -6.10 0.18 37.10
C ALA A 238 -6.14 0.62 35.61
N GLU A 239 -6.83 -0.14 34.77
CA GLU A 239 -6.85 0.01 33.32
C GLU A 239 -7.81 1.14 32.89
N THR A 240 -7.35 2.00 31.98
CA THR A 240 -8.12 3.10 31.39
C THR A 240 -8.12 3.03 29.88
N GLY A 241 -9.16 3.63 29.31
CA GLY A 241 -9.34 3.82 27.87
C GLY A 241 -10.78 3.65 27.43
N THR A 242 -11.00 3.49 26.13
CA THR A 242 -12.34 3.51 25.54
C THR A 242 -12.63 2.25 24.71
N THR A 243 -13.91 1.94 24.55
CA THR A 243 -14.44 0.86 23.70
C THR A 243 -15.71 1.38 23.05
N ILE A 244 -15.68 1.54 21.73
CA ILE A 244 -16.78 2.01 20.89
C ILE A 244 -17.33 0.80 20.14
N VAL A 245 -18.58 0.45 20.39
CA VAL A 245 -19.27 -0.67 19.76
C VAL A 245 -20.24 -0.13 18.71
N VAL A 246 -19.90 -0.33 17.43
CA VAL A 246 -20.75 0.00 16.29
C VAL A 246 -21.79 -1.11 16.13
N VAL A 247 -23.08 -0.76 16.20
CA VAL A 247 -24.19 -1.72 16.11
C VAL A 247 -24.60 -1.90 14.64
N ASP A 248 -24.72 -3.15 14.19
CA ASP A 248 -25.06 -3.52 12.80
C ASP A 248 -24.18 -2.80 11.76
N PRO A 249 -22.86 -3.05 11.76
CA PRO A 249 -21.91 -2.37 10.88
C PRO A 249 -22.08 -2.77 9.41
N SER A 250 -21.81 -1.81 8.52
CA SER A 250 -21.67 -2.02 7.08
C SER A 250 -20.22 -2.36 6.75
N LEU A 251 -19.96 -3.62 6.40
CA LEU A 251 -18.62 -4.11 6.02
C LEU A 251 -18.33 -4.01 4.52
N GLU A 252 -19.00 -3.09 3.81
CA GLU A 252 -18.82 -2.88 2.35
C GLU A 252 -18.88 -4.17 1.52
N ASP A 253 -19.92 -4.96 1.80
CA ASP A 253 -20.22 -6.24 1.17
C ASP A 253 -19.11 -7.32 1.30
N LEU A 254 -18.12 -7.10 2.17
CA LEU A 254 -17.20 -8.14 2.65
C LEU A 254 -17.88 -9.04 3.68
N GLU A 255 -17.54 -10.33 3.63
CA GLU A 255 -17.80 -11.26 4.73
C GLU A 255 -16.91 -10.94 5.95
N PRO A 256 -17.34 -11.20 7.20
CA PRO A 256 -16.67 -10.72 8.40
C PRO A 256 -15.17 -11.06 8.52
N ALA A 257 -14.78 -12.28 8.14
CA ALA A 257 -13.37 -12.69 8.15
C ALA A 257 -12.53 -11.90 7.14
N ALA A 258 -13.02 -11.74 5.90
CA ALA A 258 -12.34 -10.96 4.88
C ALA A 258 -12.30 -9.45 5.21
N ALA A 259 -13.31 -8.95 5.93
CA ALA A 259 -13.28 -7.60 6.48
C ALA A 259 -12.22 -7.44 7.59
N ALA A 260 -12.01 -8.47 8.41
CA ALA A 260 -10.97 -8.48 9.43
C ALA A 260 -9.55 -8.55 8.81
N ASP A 261 -9.34 -9.41 7.80
CA ASP A 261 -8.09 -9.44 7.03
C ASP A 261 -7.80 -8.08 6.37
N TYR A 262 -8.82 -7.48 5.73
CA TYR A 262 -8.71 -6.15 5.13
C TYR A 262 -8.35 -5.07 6.17
N LEU A 263 -9.02 -5.06 7.32
CA LEU A 263 -8.73 -4.12 8.40
C LEU A 263 -7.31 -4.30 8.97
N ALA A 264 -6.78 -5.54 9.02
CA ALA A 264 -5.40 -5.81 9.43
C ALA A 264 -4.37 -5.28 8.42
N GLU A 265 -4.61 -5.44 7.12
CA GLU A 265 -3.81 -4.79 6.07
C GLU A 265 -3.87 -3.26 6.19
N THR A 266 -5.07 -2.69 6.28
CA THR A 266 -5.30 -1.24 6.36
C THR A 266 -4.67 -0.61 7.60
N VAL A 267 -4.74 -1.27 8.76
CA VAL A 267 -3.98 -0.89 9.97
C VAL A 267 -2.49 -0.80 9.65
N THR A 268 -1.94 -1.81 8.99
CA THR A 268 -0.50 -1.82 8.65
C THR A 268 -0.17 -0.67 7.70
N TRP A 269 -0.92 -0.51 6.61
CA TRP A 269 -0.68 0.54 5.61
C TRP A 269 -0.78 1.97 6.15
N HIS A 270 -1.64 2.23 7.14
CA HIS A 270 -1.82 3.59 7.68
C HIS A 270 -1.12 3.86 9.01
N LEU A 271 -0.75 2.83 9.77
CA LEU A 271 -0.28 2.96 11.16
C LEU A 271 1.07 2.29 11.44
N TRP A 272 1.73 1.72 10.42
CA TRP A 272 3.06 1.11 10.57
C TRP A 272 4.12 1.97 11.28
N PRO A 273 4.17 3.32 11.17
CA PRO A 273 5.20 4.09 11.90
C PRO A 273 5.08 3.92 13.41
N LYS A 274 3.87 3.66 13.92
CA LYS A 274 3.62 3.38 15.35
C LYS A 274 3.88 1.93 15.75
N MET A 275 4.01 1.02 14.78
CA MET A 275 4.44 -0.37 14.97
C MET A 275 5.97 -0.47 15.08
N ILE A 276 6.72 0.46 14.48
CA ILE A 276 8.17 0.46 14.53
C ILE A 276 8.67 0.93 15.91
N ALA A 277 9.44 0.08 16.57
CA ALA A 277 10.17 0.46 17.77
C ALA A 277 11.27 1.47 17.45
N THR A 278 11.23 2.64 18.08
CA THR A 278 12.23 3.71 17.89
C THR A 278 12.83 4.14 19.22
N GLY A 279 14.17 4.23 19.29
CA GLY A 279 14.91 4.72 20.46
C GLY A 279 14.87 3.81 21.71
N THR A 280 13.70 3.63 22.30
CA THR A 280 13.46 2.87 23.55
C THR A 280 13.40 1.36 23.38
N GLY A 281 13.33 0.87 22.13
CA GLY A 281 13.19 -0.55 21.82
C GLY A 281 11.76 -1.10 21.90
N GLN A 282 10.76 -0.26 22.20
CA GLN A 282 9.33 -0.61 22.14
C GLN A 282 8.62 0.22 21.06
N SER A 283 7.58 -0.36 20.46
CA SER A 283 6.69 0.36 19.53
C SER A 283 5.88 1.42 20.29
N ALA A 284 5.33 2.41 19.58
CA ALA A 284 4.50 3.44 20.20
C ALA A 284 3.06 2.97 20.45
N MET A 285 2.59 2.03 19.61
CA MET A 285 1.29 1.39 19.72
C MET A 285 1.41 -0.11 19.44
N ARG A 286 0.48 -0.90 19.96
CA ARG A 286 0.28 -2.31 19.61
C ARG A 286 -1.10 -2.43 18.97
N PHE A 287 -1.19 -3.14 17.85
CA PHE A 287 -2.44 -3.29 17.09
C PHE A 287 -2.90 -4.74 17.09
N THR A 288 -4.20 -4.97 17.16
CA THR A 288 -4.78 -6.30 17.00
C THR A 288 -6.12 -6.22 16.27
N VAL A 289 -6.35 -7.17 15.36
CA VAL A 289 -7.65 -7.33 14.70
C VAL A 289 -8.18 -8.73 15.02
N GLY A 290 -9.48 -8.88 15.23
CA GLY A 290 -10.11 -10.17 15.50
C GLY A 290 -11.49 -10.29 14.84
N CYS A 291 -11.91 -11.52 14.57
CA CYS A 291 -13.23 -11.86 14.06
C CYS A 291 -13.79 -13.08 14.81
N ASP A 292 -14.97 -12.94 15.42
CA ASP A 292 -15.68 -14.01 16.15
C ASP A 292 -14.76 -14.81 17.12
N GLY A 293 -13.87 -14.10 17.81
CA GLY A 293 -12.93 -14.67 18.80
C GLY A 293 -11.65 -15.30 18.22
N ARG A 294 -11.41 -15.19 16.91
CA ARG A 294 -10.13 -15.54 16.26
C ARG A 294 -9.34 -14.26 15.99
N ASP A 295 -8.06 -14.26 16.31
CA ASP A 295 -7.18 -13.15 15.93
C ASP A 295 -6.82 -13.24 14.45
N HIS A 296 -6.86 -12.11 13.76
CA HIS A 296 -6.39 -11.91 12.40
C HIS A 296 -5.05 -11.15 12.48
N PRO A 297 -3.94 -11.73 12.04
CA PRO A 297 -2.61 -11.16 12.27
C PRO A 297 -2.45 -9.85 11.51
N VAL A 298 -2.06 -8.78 12.21
CA VAL A 298 -1.62 -7.52 11.59
C VAL A 298 -0.22 -7.76 11.01
N PRO A 299 -0.01 -7.66 9.68
CA PRO A 299 1.29 -7.92 9.07
C PRO A 299 2.45 -7.10 9.66
N ASP A 300 3.64 -7.68 9.78
CA ASP A 300 4.84 -6.91 10.15
C ASP A 300 5.26 -6.04 8.96
N PRO A 301 5.27 -4.69 9.08
CA PRO A 301 5.67 -3.80 8.00
C PRO A 301 7.13 -3.98 7.56
N ARG A 302 8.01 -4.59 8.38
CA ARG A 302 9.39 -4.94 7.95
C ARG A 302 9.47 -6.16 7.05
N GLN A 303 8.46 -7.01 7.07
CA GLN A 303 8.40 -8.28 6.31
C GLN A 303 7.39 -8.22 5.15
N THR A 304 6.52 -7.22 5.16
CA THR A 304 5.46 -7.03 4.15
C THR A 304 5.98 -6.16 3.01
N ARG A 305 6.00 -6.66 1.77
CA ARG A 305 6.34 -5.84 0.59
C ARG A 305 5.14 -5.02 0.10
N PRO A 306 5.34 -3.78 -0.39
CA PRO A 306 6.58 -2.99 -0.37
C PRO A 306 6.75 -2.13 0.89
N LEU A 307 6.01 -2.40 1.98
CA LEU A 307 6.10 -1.66 3.25
C LEU A 307 7.51 -1.71 3.87
N ASP A 308 8.23 -2.81 3.67
CA ASP A 308 9.63 -2.99 4.06
C ASP A 308 10.54 -1.87 3.52
N MET A 309 10.27 -1.39 2.31
CA MET A 309 11.02 -0.28 1.70
C MET A 309 10.66 1.07 2.33
N PHE A 310 9.40 1.29 2.73
CA PHE A 310 9.01 2.49 3.48
C PHE A 310 9.60 2.49 4.89
N VAL A 311 9.64 1.34 5.58
CA VAL A 311 10.33 1.23 6.87
C VAL A 311 11.82 1.55 6.71
N ALA A 312 12.50 0.98 5.71
CA ALA A 312 13.89 1.29 5.43
C ALA A 312 14.13 2.78 5.09
N ALA A 313 13.20 3.42 4.36
CA ALA A 313 13.26 4.86 4.10
C ALA A 313 13.04 5.71 5.36
N TYR A 314 12.17 5.31 6.29
CA TYR A 314 11.98 5.98 7.57
C TYR A 314 13.17 5.80 8.50
N GLU A 315 13.75 4.61 8.59
CA GLU A 315 14.99 4.37 9.36
C GLU A 315 16.16 5.19 8.77
N ALA A 316 16.27 5.30 7.44
CA ALA A 316 17.23 6.18 6.78
C ALA A 316 16.95 7.67 7.04
N MET A 317 15.68 8.09 7.11
CA MET A 317 15.25 9.45 7.47
C MET A 317 15.61 9.82 8.91
N LEU A 318 15.52 8.88 9.85
CA LEU A 318 15.94 9.08 11.24
C LEU A 318 17.47 9.14 11.37
N GLY A 319 18.18 8.28 10.63
CA GLY A 319 19.65 8.21 10.62
C GLY A 319 20.37 9.44 10.04
N PRO A 320 21.71 9.39 9.91
CA PRO A 320 22.51 10.51 9.39
C PRO A 320 22.23 10.80 7.90
N ASN A 321 21.72 9.83 7.15
CA ASN A 321 21.43 9.96 5.71
C ASN A 321 20.11 10.70 5.42
N GLY A 322 19.29 10.97 6.43
CA GLY A 322 18.05 11.73 6.30
C GLY A 322 18.30 13.18 5.88
N LYS A 323 17.65 13.61 4.80
CA LYS A 323 17.87 14.89 4.13
C LYS A 323 16.92 15.96 4.64
N ASP A 324 17.45 17.12 5.02
CA ASP A 324 16.63 18.24 5.47
C ASP A 324 15.96 18.98 4.30
N ILE A 325 14.64 19.10 4.37
CA ILE A 325 13.83 19.78 3.38
C ILE A 325 13.50 21.19 3.87
N GLY A 326 13.73 22.20 3.03
CA GLY A 326 13.61 23.61 3.43
C GLY A 326 13.11 24.54 2.34
N CYS A 327 12.30 25.51 2.75
CA CYS A 327 11.98 26.69 1.96
C CYS A 327 12.99 27.82 2.22
N ARG A 328 13.38 28.54 1.17
CA ARG A 328 14.33 29.68 1.26
C ARG A 328 13.62 31.03 1.37
N LYS A 329 12.41 31.17 0.81
CA LYS A 329 11.61 32.40 0.81
C LYS A 329 10.11 32.01 0.86
N PRO A 330 9.42 32.16 2.01
CA PRO A 330 9.98 32.48 3.32
C PRO A 330 11.01 31.43 3.79
N LYS A 331 11.97 31.81 4.64
CA LYS A 331 12.94 30.85 5.18
C LYS A 331 12.25 30.02 6.28
N LYS A 332 12.10 28.71 6.05
CA LYS A 332 11.44 27.77 6.97
C LYS A 332 11.98 26.36 6.72
N HIS A 333 12.31 25.63 7.78
CA HIS A 333 12.55 24.18 7.69
C HIS A 333 11.19 23.49 7.59
N LEU A 334 11.06 22.54 6.67
CA LEU A 334 9.77 21.93 6.32
C LEU A 334 9.61 20.54 6.93
N GLY A 335 10.72 19.82 7.10
CA GLY A 335 10.75 18.44 7.58
C GLY A 335 11.96 17.70 7.03
N ARG A 336 11.96 16.37 7.20
CA ARG A 336 13.07 15.49 6.82
C ARG A 336 12.61 14.39 5.88
N LEU A 337 13.46 14.01 4.93
CA LEU A 337 13.19 13.01 3.90
C LEU A 337 14.22 11.89 3.93
N GLY A 338 13.76 10.64 3.99
CA GLY A 338 14.54 9.45 3.64
C GLY A 338 14.07 8.88 2.31
N LEU A 339 15.00 8.26 1.57
CA LEU A 339 14.77 7.62 0.27
C LEU A 339 15.62 6.35 0.20
N VAL A 340 15.02 5.27 -0.31
CA VAL A 340 15.74 4.03 -0.66
C VAL A 340 15.34 3.58 -2.05
N THR A 341 16.29 3.02 -2.80
CA THR A 341 16.07 2.32 -4.07
C THR A 341 16.47 0.87 -3.89
N ARG A 342 15.76 -0.07 -4.52
CA ARG A 342 16.07 -1.50 -4.52
C ARG A 342 15.69 -2.13 -5.86
N ILE A 343 16.43 -3.16 -6.25
CA ILE A 343 15.93 -4.14 -7.21
C ILE A 343 14.87 -4.97 -6.48
N ILE A 344 13.67 -5.07 -7.05
CA ILE A 344 12.55 -5.83 -6.49
C ILE A 344 11.82 -6.58 -7.62
N PRO A 345 11.23 -7.76 -7.33
CA PRO A 345 10.28 -8.36 -8.26
C PRO A 345 8.99 -7.50 -8.36
N PRO A 346 8.17 -7.69 -9.42
CA PRO A 346 6.84 -7.10 -9.50
C PRO A 346 6.00 -7.43 -8.27
N LEU A 347 5.20 -6.46 -7.83
CA LEU A 347 4.32 -6.60 -6.67
C LEU A 347 2.99 -7.24 -7.06
N GLU A 348 2.45 -8.09 -6.19
CA GLU A 348 1.03 -8.48 -6.22
C GLU A 348 0.25 -7.54 -5.28
N PRO A 349 -0.52 -6.57 -5.82
CA PRO A 349 -1.14 -5.56 -4.98
C PRO A 349 -2.38 -6.07 -4.24
N SER A 350 -2.47 -5.83 -2.93
CA SER A 350 -3.62 -6.18 -2.10
C SER A 350 -4.79 -5.19 -2.28
N ARG A 351 -5.96 -5.42 -1.64
CA ARG A 351 -7.06 -4.44 -1.70
C ARG A 351 -6.62 -3.10 -1.10
N ALA A 352 -5.90 -3.12 0.02
CA ALA A 352 -5.41 -1.92 0.68
C ALA A 352 -4.35 -1.19 -0.15
N SER A 353 -3.40 -1.90 -0.78
CA SER A 353 -2.37 -1.24 -1.59
C SER A 353 -2.93 -0.57 -2.84
N ARG A 354 -3.93 -1.17 -3.50
CA ARG A 354 -4.61 -0.59 -4.68
C ARG A 354 -5.36 0.69 -4.35
N LEU A 355 -6.00 0.76 -3.17
CA LEU A 355 -6.67 1.99 -2.69
C LEU A 355 -5.66 3.15 -2.56
N LEU A 356 -4.39 2.85 -2.30
CA LEU A 356 -3.29 3.80 -2.15
C LEU A 356 -2.52 4.04 -3.46
N GLY A 357 -3.05 3.60 -4.61
CA GLY A 357 -2.41 3.76 -5.92
C GLY A 357 -1.22 2.84 -6.17
N MET A 358 -0.95 1.87 -5.29
CA MET A 358 0.16 0.90 -5.47
C MET A 358 -0.32 -0.34 -6.21
N GLU A 359 0.06 -0.40 -7.48
CA GLU A 359 -0.15 -1.52 -8.40
C GLU A 359 1.06 -2.48 -8.40
N ASP A 360 1.75 -2.61 -9.53
CA ASP A 360 2.84 -3.56 -9.78
C ASP A 360 4.22 -3.09 -9.32
N LEU A 361 4.41 -1.78 -9.10
CA LEU A 361 5.72 -1.17 -8.83
C LEU A 361 5.66 -0.08 -7.75
N VAL A 362 6.55 -0.14 -6.75
CA VAL A 362 6.68 0.93 -5.75
C VAL A 362 7.57 2.07 -6.28
N HIS A 363 7.00 3.27 -6.33
CA HIS A 363 7.63 4.50 -6.80
C HIS A 363 7.03 5.71 -6.07
N HIS A 364 6.89 5.60 -4.74
CA HIS A 364 6.09 6.52 -3.92
C HIS A 364 6.87 7.08 -2.73
N VAL A 365 6.42 8.23 -2.22
CA VAL A 365 6.89 8.82 -0.95
C VAL A 365 5.71 8.89 0.03
N CYS A 366 5.82 8.16 1.14
CA CYS A 366 4.89 8.27 2.25
C CYS A 366 5.04 9.65 2.90
N LEU A 367 3.97 10.43 2.93
CA LEU A 367 3.91 11.75 3.56
C LEU A 367 3.32 11.61 4.95
N MET A 368 4.03 12.11 5.96
CA MET A 368 3.67 11.97 7.37
C MET A 368 3.61 13.30 8.09
N ARG A 369 2.68 13.37 9.05
CA ARG A 369 2.68 14.36 10.13
C ARG A 369 3.96 14.28 10.97
N PRO A 370 4.37 15.37 11.65
CA PRO A 370 5.29 15.33 12.78
C PRO A 370 4.94 14.23 13.80
N ALA A 371 3.65 14.03 14.09
CA ALA A 371 3.13 12.96 14.95
C ALA A 371 3.18 11.54 14.34
N GLU A 372 3.74 11.38 13.13
CA GLU A 372 3.91 10.11 12.39
C GLU A 372 2.60 9.42 12.01
N LEU A 373 1.55 10.21 11.82
CA LEU A 373 0.34 9.79 11.15
C LEU A 373 0.59 9.82 9.63
N VAL A 374 0.30 8.72 8.95
CA VAL A 374 0.39 8.62 7.49
C VAL A 374 -0.75 9.42 6.87
N VAL A 375 -0.41 10.46 6.11
CA VAL A 375 -1.36 11.25 5.32
C VAL A 375 -1.66 10.49 4.03
N THR A 376 -0.63 10.20 3.22
CA THR A 376 -0.79 9.59 1.89
C THR A 376 0.51 8.96 1.39
N TYR A 377 0.43 8.19 0.31
CA TYR A 377 1.58 7.66 -0.43
C TYR A 377 1.66 8.37 -1.78
N HIS A 378 2.43 9.45 -1.85
CA HIS A 378 2.49 10.31 -3.03
C HIS A 378 3.30 9.63 -4.14
N PRO A 379 2.72 9.35 -5.33
CA PRO A 379 3.45 8.77 -6.45
C PRO A 379 4.43 9.78 -7.04
N GLY A 380 5.65 9.32 -7.32
CA GLY A 380 6.65 10.07 -8.08
C GLY A 380 6.74 9.56 -9.54
N PRO A 381 7.80 9.89 -10.28
CA PRO A 381 8.09 9.29 -11.59
C PRO A 381 8.34 7.78 -11.46
N LYS A 382 7.81 6.98 -12.40
CA LYS A 382 8.14 5.55 -12.51
C LYS A 382 9.63 5.39 -12.88
N PRO A 383 10.38 4.48 -12.20
CA PRO A 383 11.75 4.14 -12.57
C PRO A 383 11.92 3.65 -14.02
N PRO A 384 13.14 3.73 -14.59
CA PRO A 384 13.41 3.26 -15.95
C PRO A 384 13.26 1.75 -16.14
N SER A 385 13.33 0.96 -15.06
CA SER A 385 13.23 -0.49 -15.05
C SER A 385 12.03 -0.95 -14.23
N VAL A 386 11.30 -1.94 -14.74
CA VAL A 386 10.16 -2.56 -14.05
C VAL A 386 10.57 -3.38 -12.82
N ASN A 387 11.84 -3.77 -12.72
CA ASN A 387 12.40 -4.52 -11.60
C ASN A 387 13.16 -3.61 -10.61
N GLN A 388 13.01 -2.29 -10.70
CA GLN A 388 13.65 -1.33 -9.80
C GLN A 388 12.59 -0.45 -9.16
N GLY A 389 12.41 -0.55 -7.85
CA GLY A 389 11.49 0.27 -7.07
C GLY A 389 12.22 1.29 -6.22
N TYR A 390 11.52 2.36 -5.82
CA TYR A 390 11.96 3.22 -4.72
C TYR A 390 10.81 3.55 -3.78
N ALA A 391 11.17 3.74 -2.52
CA ALA A 391 10.29 4.23 -1.48
C ALA A 391 10.94 5.43 -0.80
N GLY A 392 10.13 6.44 -0.48
CA GLY A 392 10.53 7.56 0.37
C GLY A 392 9.62 7.70 1.58
N VAL A 393 10.14 8.37 2.60
CA VAL A 393 9.34 8.83 3.74
C VAL A 393 9.72 10.26 4.04
N PHE A 394 8.73 11.16 3.96
CA PHE A 394 8.84 12.53 4.40
C PHE A 394 8.04 12.72 5.68
N ARG A 395 8.72 13.17 6.75
CA ARG A 395 8.07 13.61 8.00
C ARG A 395 8.16 15.11 8.12
N GLY A 396 7.01 15.78 8.27
CA GLY A 396 6.95 17.21 8.54
C GLY A 396 7.69 17.61 9.82
N ASP A 397 8.20 18.83 9.85
CA ASP A 397 8.78 19.45 11.05
C ASP A 397 7.67 19.83 12.06
N PRO A 398 7.88 19.72 13.39
CA PRO A 398 6.89 20.14 14.38
C PRO A 398 6.38 21.58 14.22
N ASP A 399 7.23 22.54 13.83
CA ASP A 399 6.80 23.92 13.61
C ASP A 399 6.00 24.11 12.30
N MET A 400 5.70 23.03 11.58
CA MET A 400 4.90 22.99 10.35
C MET A 400 3.57 22.24 10.50
N ASP A 401 3.32 21.63 11.67
CA ASP A 401 2.13 20.78 11.92
C ASP A 401 0.82 21.51 11.55
N ASP A 402 0.65 22.73 12.07
CA ASP A 402 -0.45 23.65 11.80
C ASP A 402 -0.71 23.90 10.29
N ALA A 403 0.35 24.16 9.54
CA ALA A 403 0.26 24.51 8.12
C ALA A 403 -0.04 23.28 7.25
N TYR A 404 0.49 22.11 7.62
CA TYR A 404 0.10 20.85 7.00
C TYR A 404 -1.34 20.46 7.39
N ALA A 405 -1.83 20.77 8.60
CA ALA A 405 -3.20 20.40 9.03
C ALA A 405 -4.26 21.12 8.23
N ARG A 406 -4.07 22.43 8.03
CA ARG A 406 -4.93 23.24 7.15
C ARG A 406 -4.85 22.83 5.68
N ALA A 407 -3.80 22.09 5.27
CA ALA A 407 -3.66 21.56 3.91
C ALA A 407 -4.48 20.28 3.69
N GLU A 408 -4.90 19.60 4.76
CA GLU A 408 -5.55 18.30 4.69
C GLU A 408 -7.06 18.45 4.41
N PRO A 409 -7.62 17.62 3.51
CA PRO A 409 -9.06 17.51 3.38
C PRO A 409 -9.65 16.80 4.62
N PRO A 410 -10.98 16.78 4.78
CA PRO A 410 -11.65 16.17 5.93
C PRO A 410 -11.35 14.68 6.17
N THR A 411 -10.92 13.98 5.13
CA THR A 411 -10.50 12.57 5.11
C THR A 411 -9.03 12.36 5.42
N HIS A 412 -8.25 13.44 5.63
CA HIS A 412 -6.82 13.43 5.95
C HIS A 412 -5.91 12.70 4.93
N ASP A 413 -6.37 12.47 3.70
CA ASP A 413 -5.77 11.58 2.68
C ASP A 413 -4.85 12.28 1.65
N ALA A 414 -4.70 13.60 1.73
CA ALA A 414 -3.86 14.40 0.84
C ALA A 414 -3.42 15.72 1.47
N TRP A 415 -2.50 16.42 0.82
CA TRP A 415 -2.19 17.84 1.09
C TRP A 415 -2.52 18.68 -0.13
N HIS A 416 -3.39 19.69 0.03
CA HIS A 416 -3.85 20.59 -1.03
C HIS A 416 -3.31 22.03 -0.83
N PRO A 417 -2.19 22.42 -1.46
CA PRO A 417 -1.63 23.76 -1.30
C PRO A 417 -2.47 24.90 -1.91
N GLN A 418 -3.61 24.60 -2.52
CA GLN A 418 -4.54 25.54 -3.14
C GLN A 418 -5.64 26.00 -2.16
N SER A 419 -5.93 25.25 -1.09
CA SER A 419 -6.88 25.67 -0.04
C SER A 419 -6.27 26.65 0.97
N LEU A 420 -4.96 26.87 0.90
CA LEU A 420 -4.18 27.64 1.84
C LEU A 420 -3.87 29.05 1.35
N ASP A 421 -3.85 30.00 2.29
CA ASP A 421 -3.29 31.33 2.08
C ASP A 421 -1.75 31.33 2.03
N TYR A 422 -1.15 32.47 1.72
CA TYR A 422 0.28 32.71 1.90
C TYR A 422 0.58 33.02 3.38
N PRO A 423 1.64 32.45 4.00
CA PRO A 423 2.74 31.71 3.38
C PRO A 423 2.55 30.19 3.26
N ASP A 424 1.58 29.61 3.96
CA ASP A 424 1.45 28.14 4.13
C ASP A 424 1.37 27.40 2.79
N SER A 425 0.59 27.92 1.84
CA SER A 425 0.53 27.42 0.45
C SER A 425 1.89 27.31 -0.23
N THR A 426 2.84 28.21 0.07
CA THR A 426 4.20 28.20 -0.48
C THR A 426 5.07 27.14 0.20
N PHE A 427 4.87 26.89 1.49
CA PHE A 427 5.57 25.84 2.24
C PHE A 427 5.15 24.45 1.73
N VAL A 428 3.85 24.17 1.61
CA VAL A 428 3.37 22.87 1.14
C VAL A 428 3.76 22.64 -0.33
N ARG A 429 3.61 23.62 -1.24
CA ARG A 429 4.14 23.50 -2.63
C ARG A 429 5.65 23.26 -2.69
N THR A 430 6.40 23.92 -1.81
CA THR A 430 7.86 23.72 -1.77
C THR A 430 8.22 22.34 -1.24
N THR A 431 7.43 21.77 -0.34
CA THR A 431 7.60 20.38 0.15
C THR A 431 7.58 19.40 -1.02
N PHE A 432 6.49 19.37 -1.81
CA PHE A 432 6.37 18.52 -2.99
C PHE A 432 7.51 18.73 -3.99
N ARG A 433 7.82 19.98 -4.35
CA ARG A 433 8.94 20.29 -5.27
C ARG A 433 10.28 19.76 -4.76
N ARG A 434 10.58 19.92 -3.47
CA ARG A 434 11.85 19.45 -2.89
C ARG A 434 11.94 17.94 -2.82
N ILE A 435 10.82 17.25 -2.56
CA ILE A 435 10.75 15.79 -2.65
C ILE A 435 11.05 15.35 -4.08
N GLN A 436 10.42 15.97 -5.08
CA GLN A 436 10.67 15.68 -6.51
C GLN A 436 12.14 15.88 -6.89
N GLU A 437 12.75 17.02 -6.53
CA GLU A 437 14.18 17.29 -6.76
C GLU A 437 15.10 16.19 -6.17
N GLN A 438 14.72 15.55 -5.07
CA GLN A 438 15.49 14.46 -4.47
C GLN A 438 15.25 13.10 -5.13
N ILE A 439 14.05 12.85 -5.66
CA ILE A 439 13.75 11.65 -6.46
C ILE A 439 14.47 11.74 -7.81
N ASP A 440 14.41 12.89 -8.50
CA ASP A 440 15.09 13.11 -9.77
C ASP A 440 16.60 12.88 -9.65
N GLY A 441 17.20 13.35 -8.54
CA GLY A 441 18.60 13.08 -8.22
C GLY A 441 18.91 11.59 -7.98
N LEU A 442 18.01 10.86 -7.31
CA LEU A 442 18.14 9.42 -7.09
C LEU A 442 18.10 8.63 -8.42
N LEU A 443 17.14 8.95 -9.30
CA LEU A 443 16.97 8.30 -10.58
C LEU A 443 18.07 8.67 -11.59
N ALA A 444 18.55 9.92 -11.58
CA ALA A 444 19.66 10.35 -12.44
C ALA A 444 21.00 9.69 -12.07
N LEU A 445 21.23 9.43 -10.77
CA LEU A 445 22.40 8.68 -10.30
C LEU A 445 22.35 7.20 -10.74
N GLY A 446 21.15 6.61 -10.78
CA GLY A 446 20.92 5.25 -11.30
C GLY A 446 20.87 5.14 -12.84
N GLY A 447 21.10 6.23 -13.60
CA GLY A 447 20.90 6.23 -15.05
C GLY A 447 21.49 7.45 -15.76
N THR A 448 22.82 7.54 -15.85
CA THR A 448 23.51 8.64 -16.55
C THR A 448 23.52 8.48 -18.08
N ALA A 449 22.35 8.60 -18.71
CA ALA A 449 22.30 8.97 -20.13
C ALA A 449 22.63 10.46 -20.28
N ARG A 450 23.84 10.80 -20.76
CA ARG A 450 24.20 12.20 -21.05
C ARG A 450 23.24 12.81 -22.09
N PRO A 451 22.84 14.10 -21.97
CA PRO A 451 22.02 14.76 -22.98
C PRO A 451 22.81 14.87 -24.29
N GLY A 452 22.45 14.06 -25.28
CA GLY A 452 23.15 13.95 -26.56
C GLY A 452 22.93 12.62 -27.29
N ALA A 453 22.59 11.55 -26.57
CA ALA A 453 22.30 10.23 -27.16
C ALA A 453 20.86 10.10 -27.70
N ALA A 454 20.33 11.13 -28.37
CA ALA A 454 19.06 11.07 -29.08
C ALA A 454 19.19 10.34 -30.44
N LYS A 455 19.64 9.09 -30.40
CA LYS A 455 19.57 8.14 -31.53
C LYS A 455 18.87 6.86 -31.07
N VAL A 456 17.55 6.95 -31.05
CA VAL A 456 16.56 5.88 -31.31
C VAL A 456 17.03 4.46 -30.95
N ALA A 457 16.58 3.97 -29.80
CA ALA A 457 16.75 2.57 -29.39
C ALA A 457 15.88 1.62 -30.26
N LEU A 458 16.34 1.36 -31.49
CA LEU A 458 15.63 0.56 -32.49
C LEU A 458 15.43 -0.90 -32.06
N GLY A 459 16.22 -1.40 -31.10
CA GLY A 459 16.11 -2.76 -30.56
C GLY A 459 14.83 -3.00 -29.76
N ALA A 460 14.40 -2.05 -28.93
CA ALA A 460 13.19 -2.19 -28.11
C ALA A 460 11.89 -2.16 -28.95
N ALA A 461 11.93 -1.56 -30.14
CA ALA A 461 10.82 -1.64 -31.10
C ALA A 461 10.75 -3.02 -31.80
N SER A 462 11.86 -3.76 -31.87
CA SER A 462 11.93 -4.99 -32.67
C SER A 462 11.15 -6.15 -32.03
N SER A 463 11.04 -6.21 -30.70
CA SER A 463 10.20 -7.18 -29.98
C SER A 463 8.70 -6.90 -30.18
N LEU A 464 8.30 -5.62 -30.22
CA LEU A 464 6.90 -5.22 -30.46
C LEU A 464 6.44 -5.51 -31.91
N PHE A 465 7.36 -5.53 -32.88
CA PHE A 465 7.04 -5.92 -34.27
C PHE A 465 7.19 -7.43 -34.56
N ALA A 466 7.85 -8.20 -33.69
CA ALA A 466 8.02 -9.65 -33.86
C ALA A 466 6.68 -10.42 -33.89
N GLY A 467 5.66 -9.92 -33.18
CA GLY A 467 4.30 -10.50 -33.18
C GLY A 467 3.46 -10.20 -34.42
N LEU A 468 3.95 -9.35 -35.35
CA LEU A 468 3.17 -8.84 -36.50
C LEU A 468 3.69 -9.31 -37.87
N VAL A 469 4.76 -10.11 -37.92
CA VAL A 469 5.31 -10.70 -39.16
C VAL A 469 5.07 -12.21 -39.17
N GLY A 470 3.85 -12.60 -39.52
CA GLY A 470 3.53 -14.00 -39.82
C GLY A 470 4.10 -14.41 -41.18
N GLY A 471 5.07 -15.34 -41.19
CA GLY A 471 5.37 -16.17 -42.36
C GLY A 471 6.64 -15.86 -43.16
N ALA A 472 7.83 -16.06 -42.57
CA ALA A 472 9.01 -16.54 -43.29
C ALA A 472 10.04 -17.14 -42.32
N TRP A 473 10.43 -18.40 -42.49
CA TRP A 473 11.58 -18.97 -41.80
C TRP A 473 12.88 -18.47 -42.45
N GLY A 474 13.71 -17.74 -41.71
CA GLY A 474 15.01 -17.25 -42.15
C GLY A 474 16.05 -17.35 -41.04
N ILE A 475 17.05 -18.20 -41.22
CA ILE A 475 18.09 -18.45 -40.20
C ILE A 475 19.12 -17.31 -40.21
N GLY A 476 19.28 -16.65 -39.06
CA GLY A 476 20.44 -15.83 -38.76
C GLY A 476 20.73 -15.91 -37.25
N GLY A 477 21.94 -16.21 -36.77
CA GLY A 477 23.19 -16.38 -37.51
C GLY A 477 24.38 -15.74 -36.80
N ALA A 478 24.45 -15.82 -35.47
CA ALA A 478 25.50 -15.21 -34.67
C ALA A 478 26.31 -16.30 -33.92
N THR A 479 27.27 -16.90 -34.62
CA THR A 479 28.35 -17.69 -33.99
C THR A 479 29.67 -16.98 -34.23
N ASP A 480 30.20 -16.29 -33.22
CA ASP A 480 31.55 -15.73 -33.31
C ASP A 480 32.59 -16.80 -32.96
N TYR A 481 33.57 -17.01 -33.85
CA TYR A 481 34.69 -17.93 -33.69
C TYR A 481 35.99 -17.11 -33.76
N ARG A 482 36.56 -16.77 -32.60
CA ARG A 482 37.93 -16.24 -32.56
C ARG A 482 38.96 -17.38 -32.57
N ARG A 483 39.88 -17.33 -33.54
CA ARG A 483 41.13 -18.11 -33.54
C ARG A 483 42.27 -17.26 -32.98
N PRO A 484 43.21 -17.82 -32.19
CA PRO A 484 44.33 -17.07 -31.65
C PRO A 484 45.55 -17.02 -32.59
N GLY A 485 46.28 -15.90 -32.54
CA GLY A 485 47.72 -15.84 -32.86
C GLY A 485 48.13 -15.35 -34.26
N SER A 486 48.58 -14.09 -34.35
CA SER A 486 49.66 -13.68 -35.26
C SER A 486 50.23 -12.32 -34.82
N THR A 487 51.53 -12.25 -34.56
CA THR A 487 52.26 -11.03 -34.18
C THR A 487 52.75 -10.26 -35.42
N ALA A 488 52.22 -9.06 -35.67
CA ALA A 488 52.89 -8.05 -36.51
C ALA A 488 52.33 -6.63 -36.31
N THR A 489 53.21 -5.70 -35.96
CA THR A 489 53.18 -4.27 -36.31
C THR A 489 54.37 -4.00 -37.26
N PRO A 490 54.52 -2.86 -37.96
CA PRO A 490 53.68 -1.65 -38.01
C PRO A 490 53.36 -1.13 -39.45
N SER A 491 52.58 -0.05 -39.59
CA SER A 491 53.12 1.28 -39.98
C SER A 491 52.04 2.29 -40.35
N SER A 492 52.37 3.56 -40.15
CA SER A 492 51.55 4.75 -40.40
C SER A 492 51.53 5.18 -41.86
N ARG A 493 50.42 5.75 -42.33
CA ARG A 493 50.48 6.91 -43.23
C ARG A 493 49.30 7.86 -43.03
N ALA A 494 49.60 9.15 -43.05
CA ALA A 494 48.65 10.25 -42.95
C ALA A 494 48.15 10.68 -44.35
N SER A 495 47.46 11.83 -44.39
CA SER A 495 46.83 12.56 -45.51
C SER A 495 45.30 12.39 -45.58
N GLU A 496 44.51 13.45 -45.74
CA GLU A 496 44.77 14.90 -45.59
C GLU A 496 43.43 15.65 -45.44
N VAL A 497 43.45 16.90 -44.96
CA VAL A 497 42.26 17.75 -44.79
C VAL A 497 42.24 18.81 -45.90
N ALA A 498 41.10 18.97 -46.58
CA ALA A 498 40.64 20.19 -47.27
C ALA A 498 39.37 19.88 -48.11
N GLU A 499 38.45 20.80 -48.41
CA GLU A 499 37.90 21.98 -47.71
C GLU A 499 36.76 22.57 -48.59
N HIS A 500 35.90 23.44 -48.03
CA HIS A 500 34.96 24.33 -48.76
C HIS A 500 33.82 23.63 -49.59
N GLU A 501 32.63 24.23 -49.81
CA GLU A 501 32.12 25.58 -49.49
C GLU A 501 30.58 25.60 -49.26
N LEU A 502 30.06 26.69 -48.71
CA LEU A 502 28.62 26.91 -48.44
C LEU A 502 27.87 27.50 -49.64
N LEU A 503 26.57 27.20 -49.77
CA LEU A 503 25.54 28.12 -50.31
C LEU A 503 24.14 27.78 -49.74
N GLU A 504 23.45 28.77 -49.14
CA GLU A 504 21.98 28.83 -49.06
C GLU A 504 21.45 29.77 -50.18
N PRO A 505 20.16 29.72 -50.57
CA PRO A 505 19.16 30.57 -49.87
C PRO A 505 17.68 30.09 -49.82
N VAL A 506 17.05 30.27 -48.65
CA VAL A 506 15.82 31.07 -48.41
C VAL A 506 14.51 30.84 -49.25
N ASP A 507 13.51 30.27 -48.56
CA ASP A 507 12.07 30.68 -48.42
C ASP A 507 10.90 30.28 -49.37
N SER A 508 9.76 30.02 -48.71
CA SER A 508 8.34 30.17 -49.09
C SER A 508 7.59 29.14 -49.96
N GLY A 509 6.34 28.82 -49.56
CA GLY A 509 5.22 28.58 -50.50
C GLY A 509 4.46 27.23 -50.47
N HIS A 510 3.43 27.10 -49.62
CA HIS A 510 2.24 26.23 -49.83
C HIS A 510 1.09 27.07 -50.45
N PRO A 511 -0.11 26.56 -50.89
CA PRO A 511 -0.69 25.20 -50.77
C PRO A 511 -1.49 24.64 -52.01
N SER A 512 -1.98 23.39 -51.91
CA SER A 512 -3.26 22.79 -52.44
C SER A 512 -3.64 22.86 -53.95
N THR A 513 -4.25 21.83 -54.57
CA THR A 513 -5.56 21.20 -54.26
C THR A 513 -5.82 19.88 -55.05
N ARG A 514 -6.69 19.00 -54.50
CA ARG A 514 -7.79 18.14 -55.09
C ARG A 514 -7.69 17.65 -56.57
N THR A 515 -8.17 16.47 -57.00
CA THR A 515 -9.21 15.48 -56.58
C THR A 515 -8.97 14.18 -57.38
N GLY A 516 -9.59 13.01 -57.15
CA GLY A 516 -10.73 12.65 -56.32
C GLY A 516 -10.95 11.12 -56.28
N PHE A 517 -12.06 10.70 -55.66
CA PHE A 517 -12.35 9.30 -55.28
C PHE A 517 -13.67 8.85 -55.93
N THR A 518 -13.77 7.60 -56.39
CA THR A 518 -15.06 6.97 -56.75
C THR A 518 -15.12 5.51 -56.28
N THR A 519 -16.15 5.21 -55.49
CA THR A 519 -16.51 3.92 -54.93
C THR A 519 -17.40 3.09 -55.86
N THR A 520 -17.34 1.75 -55.79
CA THR A 520 -18.54 0.88 -55.91
C THR A 520 -18.27 -0.58 -55.48
N HIS A 521 -19.11 -1.07 -54.56
CA HIS A 521 -19.49 -2.49 -54.35
C HIS A 521 -20.98 -2.64 -54.78
N PRO A 522 -21.65 -3.83 -54.81
CA PRO A 522 -21.26 -5.18 -54.36
C PRO A 522 -21.15 -6.17 -55.58
N ALA A 523 -21.42 -7.49 -55.60
CA ALA A 523 -22.07 -8.43 -54.68
C ALA A 523 -21.72 -9.93 -54.93
N SER A 524 -22.54 -10.82 -54.35
CA SER A 524 -22.69 -12.28 -54.51
C SER A 524 -22.61 -12.82 -55.96
N GLY A 525 -22.17 -14.06 -56.23
CA GLY A 525 -21.78 -15.19 -55.35
C GLY A 525 -22.56 -16.47 -55.69
N GLU A 526 -21.89 -17.60 -55.95
CA GLU A 526 -22.49 -18.94 -55.96
C GLU A 526 -21.44 -20.07 -55.87
N SER A 527 -21.88 -21.27 -55.50
CA SER A 527 -21.07 -22.40 -55.06
C SER A 527 -20.79 -23.47 -56.13
N GLY A 528 -19.64 -24.14 -56.06
CA GLY A 528 -19.35 -25.37 -56.81
C GLY A 528 -18.49 -26.33 -56.00
N SER A 529 -19.03 -27.51 -55.68
CA SER A 529 -18.35 -28.57 -54.91
C SER A 529 -17.66 -29.59 -55.84
N GLY A 530 -16.58 -30.19 -55.35
CA GLY A 530 -15.94 -31.35 -55.97
C GLY A 530 -14.99 -32.03 -54.98
N SER A 531 -15.32 -33.24 -54.55
CA SER A 531 -14.43 -34.12 -53.81
C SER A 531 -13.58 -34.97 -54.77
N ASP A 532 -12.41 -35.44 -54.35
CA ASP A 532 -12.24 -36.89 -54.09
C ASP A 532 -10.81 -37.30 -53.67
N SER A 533 -10.79 -38.41 -52.93
CA SER A 533 -9.73 -39.43 -52.82
C SER A 533 -8.34 -39.05 -52.29
N ALA A 534 -7.95 -39.78 -51.24
CA ALA A 534 -6.56 -40.03 -50.91
C ALA A 534 -5.96 -41.09 -51.84
N ASP A 535 -4.64 -41.10 -52.01
CA ASP A 535 -3.90 -42.32 -52.34
C ASP A 535 -2.49 -42.31 -51.73
N ALA A 536 -1.92 -43.50 -51.55
CA ALA A 536 -0.63 -43.73 -50.92
C ALA A 536 0.32 -44.50 -51.85
N GLY A 537 1.47 -43.91 -52.16
CA GLY A 537 2.58 -44.57 -52.85
C GLY A 537 3.88 -43.81 -52.53
N ALA A 538 4.86 -44.35 -51.83
CA ALA A 538 5.66 -45.55 -52.10
C ALA A 538 6.75 -45.35 -53.19
N ALA A 539 7.92 -44.97 -52.69
CA ALA A 539 9.22 -45.57 -53.00
C ALA A 539 10.08 -45.08 -54.19
N HIS A 540 11.40 -45.23 -53.96
CA HIS A 540 12.55 -45.11 -54.87
C HIS A 540 12.92 -43.67 -55.30
N GLY A 541 14.14 -43.17 -55.09
CA GLY A 541 15.34 -43.71 -54.42
C GLY A 541 16.59 -43.52 -55.28
N HIS A 542 17.72 -43.16 -54.67
CA HIS A 542 19.09 -43.40 -55.16
C HIS A 542 20.09 -43.17 -54.01
N GLY A 543 20.33 -44.21 -53.22
CA GLY A 543 21.35 -44.20 -52.16
C GLY A 543 22.64 -44.83 -52.67
N ILE A 544 23.72 -44.06 -52.71
CA ILE A 544 25.08 -44.59 -52.92
C ILE A 544 25.70 -44.80 -51.53
N ALA A 545 25.98 -46.06 -51.17
CA ALA A 545 26.86 -46.40 -50.06
C ALA A 545 28.34 -46.30 -50.52
N ALA A 546 29.36 -46.12 -49.70
CA ALA A 546 29.53 -46.28 -48.25
C ALA A 546 30.76 -45.42 -47.81
N PRO A 547 31.52 -45.69 -46.72
CA PRO A 547 31.20 -46.32 -45.43
C PRO A 547 31.58 -45.43 -44.22
N GLY A 548 31.27 -45.86 -42.98
CA GLY A 548 31.93 -45.36 -41.77
C GLY A 548 30.98 -44.82 -40.69
N GLY A 549 30.42 -45.72 -39.89
CA GLY A 549 29.60 -45.38 -38.72
C GLY A 549 30.43 -44.82 -37.56
N GLY A 550 30.77 -43.54 -37.60
CA GLY A 550 31.19 -42.79 -36.42
C GLY A 550 29.96 -42.34 -35.63
N SER A 551 29.82 -42.74 -34.36
CA SER A 551 28.77 -42.20 -33.50
C SER A 551 28.94 -40.67 -33.43
N ILE A 552 27.92 -39.91 -33.83
CA ILE A 552 27.95 -38.45 -33.70
C ILE A 552 27.95 -38.13 -32.20
N ARG A 553 29.14 -37.93 -31.62
CA ARG A 553 29.30 -37.37 -30.27
C ARG A 553 28.68 -35.98 -30.28
N ARG A 554 27.43 -35.90 -29.83
CA ARG A 554 26.74 -34.62 -29.58
C ARG A 554 27.64 -33.82 -28.63
N ARG A 555 28.01 -32.61 -29.04
CA ARG A 555 28.84 -31.74 -28.20
C ARG A 555 28.00 -31.33 -26.97
N PRO A 556 28.61 -31.25 -25.77
CA PRO A 556 28.01 -30.62 -24.61
C PRO A 556 27.34 -29.29 -24.97
N ARG A 557 26.16 -29.05 -24.42
CA ARG A 557 25.44 -27.79 -24.58
C ARG A 557 24.55 -27.55 -23.36
N VAL A 558 24.45 -26.29 -22.97
CA VAL A 558 23.46 -25.82 -22.00
C VAL A 558 22.16 -25.51 -22.74
N GLN A 559 21.02 -25.84 -22.13
CA GLN A 559 19.72 -25.35 -22.55
C GLN A 559 19.12 -24.56 -21.39
N TYR A 560 19.00 -23.23 -21.56
CA TYR A 560 18.34 -22.37 -20.58
C TYR A 560 16.83 -22.61 -20.56
N LEU A 561 16.24 -22.46 -19.38
CA LEU A 561 14.79 -22.53 -19.15
C LEU A 561 14.31 -21.17 -18.66
N GLY A 562 13.73 -20.39 -19.58
CA GLY A 562 13.35 -19.01 -19.31
C GLY A 562 14.53 -18.05 -19.14
N ASP A 563 14.18 -16.78 -18.95
CA ASP A 563 15.12 -15.72 -18.61
C ASP A 563 15.53 -15.81 -17.12
N PRO A 564 16.69 -15.25 -16.72
CA PRO A 564 17.06 -15.16 -15.30
C PRO A 564 16.01 -14.41 -14.48
N TYR A 565 15.65 -14.95 -13.31
CA TYR A 565 14.70 -14.31 -12.39
C TYR A 565 15.30 -14.16 -10.99
N TYR A 566 14.83 -13.17 -10.22
CA TYR A 566 15.28 -12.97 -8.85
C TYR A 566 14.47 -13.85 -7.89
N ASP A 567 15.15 -14.48 -6.94
CA ASP A 567 14.58 -15.32 -5.87
C ASP A 567 15.11 -14.84 -4.51
N ASP A 568 14.29 -14.96 -3.47
CA ASP A 568 14.62 -14.48 -2.13
C ASP A 568 14.90 -15.65 -1.18
N GLY A 569 16.18 -15.97 -1.01
CA GLY A 569 16.63 -16.80 0.10
C GLY A 569 16.52 -16.05 1.43
N SER A 570 16.52 -16.78 2.55
CA SER A 570 16.22 -16.28 3.90
C SER A 570 17.19 -15.22 4.49
N ASP A 571 18.12 -14.68 3.71
CA ASP A 571 19.15 -13.71 4.14
C ASP A 571 19.58 -12.73 3.02
N THR A 572 19.44 -13.10 1.74
CA THR A 572 19.80 -12.25 0.58
C THR A 572 19.02 -12.62 -0.68
N THR A 573 18.58 -11.62 -1.45
CA THR A 573 18.09 -11.78 -2.83
C THR A 573 19.20 -12.31 -3.74
N VAL A 574 18.88 -13.31 -4.56
CA VAL A 574 19.77 -13.95 -5.53
C VAL A 574 19.14 -13.92 -6.93
N LEU A 575 19.98 -13.88 -7.97
CA LEU A 575 19.58 -14.07 -9.35
C LEU A 575 19.72 -15.56 -9.69
N VAL A 576 18.65 -16.16 -10.22
CA VAL A 576 18.55 -17.58 -10.53
C VAL A 576 18.39 -17.76 -12.04
N GLN A 577 19.25 -18.60 -12.63
CA GLN A 577 19.08 -19.08 -14.00
C GLN A 577 18.84 -20.60 -13.98
N GLU A 578 17.66 -21.02 -14.45
CA GLU A 578 17.37 -22.44 -14.65
C GLU A 578 17.95 -22.94 -15.98
N PHE A 579 18.48 -24.16 -15.98
CA PHE A 579 19.05 -24.79 -17.16
C PHE A 579 18.99 -26.33 -17.11
N MET A 580 19.22 -26.97 -18.25
CA MET A 580 19.40 -28.42 -18.38
C MET A 580 20.61 -28.74 -19.26
N LEU A 581 21.10 -29.98 -19.16
CA LEU A 581 22.20 -30.51 -19.97
C LEU A 581 21.72 -31.69 -20.84
N PRO A 582 21.00 -31.44 -21.96
CA PRO A 582 20.27 -32.46 -22.74
C PRO A 582 21.17 -33.39 -23.58
N VAL A 583 22.43 -33.55 -23.21
CA VAL A 583 23.41 -34.44 -23.86
C VAL A 583 23.85 -35.45 -22.80
N PRO A 584 23.58 -36.76 -22.97
CA PRO A 584 23.93 -37.75 -21.96
C PRO A 584 25.43 -37.85 -21.64
N GLY A 585 25.74 -38.00 -20.35
CA GLY A 585 27.08 -38.24 -19.81
C GLY A 585 27.70 -37.05 -19.07
N ARG A 586 28.79 -37.32 -18.33
CA ARG A 586 29.45 -36.34 -17.46
C ARG A 586 29.94 -35.10 -18.18
N GLN A 587 29.44 -33.97 -17.70
CA GLN A 587 29.75 -32.64 -18.16
C GLN A 587 30.13 -31.77 -16.98
N ARG A 588 31.21 -31.01 -17.12
CA ARG A 588 31.60 -30.02 -16.12
C ARG A 588 30.98 -28.69 -16.50
N VAL A 589 30.18 -28.12 -15.61
CA VAL A 589 29.64 -26.77 -15.74
C VAL A 589 30.52 -25.76 -15.02
N ARG A 590 30.58 -24.55 -15.58
CA ARG A 590 31.15 -23.33 -15.00
C ARG A 590 30.20 -22.18 -15.33
N VAL A 591 30.27 -21.10 -14.57
CA VAL A 591 29.57 -19.86 -14.92
C VAL A 591 30.60 -18.77 -15.22
N ASP A 592 30.42 -18.10 -16.35
CA ASP A 592 31.04 -16.81 -16.61
C ASP A 592 29.99 -15.75 -16.25
N LEU A 593 30.28 -14.92 -15.25
CA LEU A 593 29.41 -13.81 -14.84
C LEU A 593 29.96 -12.51 -15.42
N ALA A 594 29.08 -11.69 -15.99
CA ALA A 594 29.44 -10.38 -16.51
C ALA A 594 28.48 -9.31 -15.97
N VAL A 595 28.96 -8.06 -16.00
CA VAL A 595 28.18 -6.90 -15.59
C VAL A 595 27.88 -6.06 -16.81
N THR A 596 26.64 -5.60 -16.92
CA THR A 596 26.25 -4.59 -17.90
C THR A 596 25.64 -3.39 -17.18
N LEU A 597 26.15 -2.20 -17.52
CA LEU A 597 25.55 -0.94 -17.10
C LEU A 597 24.31 -0.68 -17.94
N SER A 598 23.16 -0.47 -17.30
CA SER A 598 21.87 -0.25 -17.96
C SER A 598 21.93 0.94 -18.94
N GLY A 599 22.06 0.64 -20.24
CA GLY A 599 22.19 1.63 -21.31
C GLY A 599 23.50 1.54 -22.13
N GLY A 600 24.48 0.75 -21.71
CA GLY A 600 25.70 0.46 -22.47
C GLY A 600 25.60 -0.86 -23.24
N GLY A 601 25.58 -0.82 -24.57
CA GLY A 601 25.48 -2.01 -25.43
C GLY A 601 26.75 -2.85 -25.56
N GLY A 602 27.50 -3.05 -24.47
CA GLY A 602 28.76 -3.78 -24.46
C GLY A 602 28.89 -4.66 -23.21
N ARG A 603 29.19 -5.95 -23.43
CA ARG A 603 29.55 -6.91 -22.38
C ARG A 603 30.91 -6.51 -21.78
N GLU A 604 30.90 -5.93 -20.59
CA GLU A 604 32.11 -5.49 -19.88
C GLU A 604 32.53 -6.59 -18.89
N SER A 605 33.68 -7.22 -19.13
CA SER A 605 34.19 -8.36 -18.36
C SER A 605 35.32 -8.00 -17.40
N ASP A 606 35.91 -6.82 -17.57
CA ASP A 606 36.80 -6.19 -16.60
C ASP A 606 36.01 -5.08 -15.88
N PRO A 607 36.02 -5.00 -14.53
CA PRO A 607 35.17 -4.06 -13.81
C PRO A 607 35.65 -2.60 -13.97
N PRO A 608 34.72 -1.63 -14.02
CA PRO A 608 35.04 -0.23 -13.71
C PRO A 608 35.67 -0.13 -12.31
N LEU A 609 36.56 0.85 -12.12
CA LEU A 609 37.12 1.16 -10.80
C LEU A 609 35.98 1.34 -9.77
N ASP A 610 36.07 0.58 -8.68
CA ASP A 610 35.17 0.53 -7.52
C ASP A 610 33.82 -0.22 -7.65
N ALA A 611 33.55 -0.95 -8.75
CA ALA A 611 32.36 -1.81 -8.86
C ALA A 611 32.57 -3.22 -8.22
N GLN A 612 31.59 -3.70 -7.43
CA GLN A 612 31.55 -5.10 -6.98
C GLN A 612 31.18 -6.02 -8.15
N MET A 613 31.75 -7.23 -8.22
CA MET A 613 31.37 -8.22 -9.22
C MET A 613 30.31 -9.19 -8.66
N PRO A 614 29.40 -9.70 -9.51
CA PRO A 614 28.47 -10.76 -9.13
C PRO A 614 29.22 -12.06 -8.82
N GLU A 615 28.71 -12.84 -7.86
CA GLU A 615 29.36 -14.04 -7.34
C GLU A 615 28.44 -15.26 -7.45
N LEU A 616 28.96 -16.42 -7.87
CA LEU A 616 28.21 -17.68 -7.82
C LEU A 616 28.05 -18.13 -6.36
N VAL A 617 26.82 -18.20 -5.88
CA VAL A 617 26.47 -18.78 -4.57
C VAL A 617 26.50 -20.31 -4.64
N GLY A 618 26.07 -20.88 -5.76
CA GLY A 618 26.26 -22.30 -6.07
C GLY A 618 25.33 -22.85 -7.14
N TRP A 619 25.49 -24.14 -7.41
CA TRP A 619 24.64 -24.94 -8.29
C TRP A 619 23.60 -25.68 -7.45
N GLN A 620 22.31 -25.45 -7.69
CA GLN A 620 21.24 -26.18 -7.00
C GLN A 620 20.75 -27.35 -7.86
N ASP A 621 20.69 -28.53 -7.25
CA ASP A 621 20.10 -29.72 -7.87
C ASP A 621 18.57 -29.77 -7.73
N ALA A 622 17.93 -30.72 -8.42
CA ALA A 622 16.47 -30.90 -8.38
C ALA A 622 15.93 -31.39 -7.02
N THR A 623 16.79 -31.70 -6.04
CA THR A 623 16.39 -31.97 -4.65
C THR A 623 16.46 -30.72 -3.76
N GLY A 624 16.88 -29.58 -4.32
CA GLY A 624 17.08 -28.32 -3.61
C GLY A 624 18.46 -28.19 -2.96
N ARG A 625 19.36 -29.17 -3.14
CA ARG A 625 20.70 -29.15 -2.54
C ARG A 625 21.62 -28.21 -3.29
N LEU A 626 22.26 -27.29 -2.56
CA LEU A 626 23.23 -26.35 -3.10
C LEU A 626 24.66 -26.93 -3.08
N HIS A 627 25.38 -26.77 -4.18
CA HIS A 627 26.78 -27.14 -4.37
C HIS A 627 27.61 -25.88 -4.65
N THR A 628 28.48 -25.51 -3.71
CA THR A 628 29.21 -24.23 -3.73
C THR A 628 30.52 -24.26 -4.53
N ASP A 629 30.81 -25.35 -5.24
CA ASP A 629 32.02 -25.46 -6.07
C ASP A 629 31.94 -24.54 -7.31
N PRO A 630 33.02 -23.80 -7.66
CA PRO A 630 33.02 -22.88 -8.81
C PRO A 630 32.89 -23.62 -10.16
N SER A 631 33.08 -24.93 -10.18
CA SER A 631 32.72 -25.79 -11.29
C SER A 631 32.19 -27.13 -10.76
N PHE A 632 31.06 -27.61 -11.29
CA PHE A 632 30.42 -28.83 -10.82
C PHE A 632 30.32 -29.88 -11.94
N GLU A 633 30.37 -31.18 -11.60
CA GLU A 633 30.18 -32.26 -12.58
C GLU A 633 28.77 -32.81 -12.52
N ILE A 634 28.05 -32.68 -13.63
CA ILE A 634 26.66 -33.10 -13.79
C ILE A 634 26.61 -34.20 -14.85
N ASP A 635 25.94 -35.31 -14.55
CA ASP A 635 25.58 -36.30 -15.56
C ASP A 635 24.39 -35.77 -16.39
N GLY A 636 24.65 -35.49 -17.66
CA GLY A 636 23.70 -34.81 -18.54
C GLY A 636 22.40 -35.59 -18.72
N SER A 637 21.29 -34.90 -18.52
CA SER A 637 19.92 -35.42 -18.49
C SER A 637 18.92 -34.25 -18.66
N ASP A 638 17.63 -34.57 -18.77
CA ASP A 638 16.54 -33.58 -18.80
C ASP A 638 16.13 -33.11 -17.38
N VAL A 639 17.04 -33.19 -16.41
CA VAL A 639 16.85 -32.70 -15.04
C VAL A 639 17.20 -31.22 -14.99
N VAL A 640 16.33 -30.42 -14.37
CA VAL A 640 16.55 -28.98 -14.15
C VAL A 640 17.59 -28.75 -13.06
N TRP A 641 18.54 -27.88 -13.36
CA TRP A 641 19.53 -27.33 -12.44
C TRP A 641 19.37 -25.81 -12.37
N ARG A 642 19.77 -25.22 -11.23
CA ARG A 642 19.74 -23.77 -11.04
C ARG A 642 21.14 -23.25 -10.77
N ALA A 643 21.57 -22.24 -11.52
CA ALA A 643 22.73 -21.43 -11.15
C ALA A 643 22.23 -20.30 -10.25
N VAL A 644 22.69 -20.28 -8.99
CA VAL A 644 22.28 -19.30 -7.97
C VAL A 644 23.41 -18.28 -7.81
N VAL A 645 23.13 -17.02 -8.14
CA VAL A 645 24.13 -15.95 -8.25
C VAL A 645 23.76 -14.79 -7.34
N ARG A 646 24.72 -14.24 -6.61
CA ARG A 646 24.58 -12.97 -5.90
C ARG A 646 24.82 -11.85 -6.92
N PRO A 647 23.81 -11.05 -7.29
CA PRO A 647 23.99 -9.97 -8.25
C PRO A 647 24.88 -8.88 -7.67
N ALA A 648 25.62 -8.18 -8.52
CA ALA A 648 26.34 -6.97 -8.11
C ALA A 648 25.34 -5.82 -7.84
N PRO A 649 25.47 -5.06 -6.73
CA PRO A 649 24.63 -3.90 -6.46
C PRO A 649 24.61 -2.90 -7.62
N ASP A 650 23.45 -2.29 -7.86
CA ASP A 650 23.24 -1.22 -8.84
C ASP A 650 23.59 -1.54 -10.32
N THR A 651 23.66 -2.83 -10.69
CA THR A 651 24.02 -3.26 -12.06
C THR A 651 23.19 -4.45 -12.57
N MET A 652 23.20 -4.70 -13.88
CA MET A 652 22.56 -5.87 -14.48
C MET A 652 23.59 -7.00 -14.65
N THR A 653 23.32 -8.15 -14.04
CA THR A 653 24.19 -9.34 -14.08
C THR A 653 23.79 -10.26 -15.24
N GLU A 654 24.72 -10.54 -16.15
CA GLU A 654 24.57 -11.58 -17.18
C GLU A 654 25.15 -12.91 -16.68
N ILE A 655 24.43 -14.02 -16.91
CA ILE A 655 24.82 -15.38 -16.52
C ILE A 655 25.09 -16.20 -17.79
N ASP A 656 26.33 -16.62 -18.01
CA ASP A 656 26.75 -17.38 -19.18
C ASP A 656 27.39 -18.72 -18.76
N ILE A 657 26.57 -19.78 -18.72
CA ILE A 657 26.97 -21.12 -18.27
C ILE A 657 27.78 -21.83 -19.35
N LYS A 658 29.04 -22.14 -19.04
CA LYS A 658 29.94 -22.93 -19.90
C LYS A 658 29.87 -24.40 -19.52
N VAL A 659 29.94 -25.27 -20.53
CA VAL A 659 29.89 -26.72 -20.34
C VAL A 659 30.97 -27.44 -21.17
N GLU A 660 31.71 -28.32 -20.51
CA GLU A 660 32.80 -29.12 -21.10
C GLU A 660 32.57 -30.62 -20.87
N ALA A 661 32.92 -31.48 -21.83
CA ALA A 661 32.80 -32.92 -21.65
C ALA A 661 33.93 -33.43 -20.73
N VAL A 662 33.56 -34.12 -19.65
CA VAL A 662 34.55 -34.82 -18.82
C VAL A 662 34.87 -36.14 -19.51
N LYS A 663 36.14 -36.36 -19.88
CA LYS A 663 36.59 -37.68 -20.32
C LYS A 663 36.57 -38.61 -19.10
N ALA A 664 35.83 -39.72 -19.20
CA ALA A 664 36.03 -40.83 -18.28
C ALA A 664 37.52 -41.24 -18.31
N GLN A 665 38.11 -41.37 -17.13
CA GLN A 665 39.43 -41.98 -16.92
C GLN A 665 39.31 -43.51 -16.93
#